data_AF-A0A3D4PIE0-F1
#
_entry.id   AF-A0A3D4PIE0-F1
#
_cell.length_a   1.000
_cell.length_b   1.000
_cell.length_c   1.000
_cell.angle_alpha   90.00
_cell.angle_beta   90.00
_cell.angle_gamma   90.00
#
_symmetry.space_group_name_H-M   'P 1'
#
loop_
_entity.id
_entity.type
_entity.pdbx_description
1 polymer ?
#
loop_
_entity_poly.entity_id
_entity_poly.type
_entity_poly.pdbx_seq_one_letter_code
_entity_poly.pdbx_strand_id
1 'polypeptide(L)'
;WKNANPDDTLESSPIDYQLSEASYSARIIAGQANAKNHTVELKARYVVRSYRNQEQLVPLPIGALLLDKVEVDGQPMAASIDNAQSPSVLITGKGLHLVDATFRFPASAIGIAGQFQLNLLPVASGAMTFELPAENLQLRINEGSIPYQLIEREGKTFAEFAITAGGALNIAWQPKVSTTQLQFLSSESTRQVLIREVGVELRYTFQFDIAQGSFSELEFEMPANVALKSLEGADLAGWQKQADGRLRVLLKRSVDDRTLLTMSLFAPLTVSSERQRFVCPDVIPQGITREIGSWAVGWESLLDVVFVETNGVRQLQNNEFRPLDDKRTISEIQRVYRFSSRPQGLTLEIKREPSQADVKQYSLVDLQPHKTHIVSIIDANLQGAARLAVDLELPENMQPIEINGDDVQDWFVTQPEGQANTVLTILFSQPRQGNARLVVRGFIQQENSLQESIPVRGVRMLGATRSTEYLAVGAAEMYGLTVAEAGNSQTIAPDRLPTVLTSVAKFPIRIGFLNNLSTAQNVQIRLKREQAQVKADSVTLIAVSEASIDYGLSLEWNISKAATDRFAFIGPKWMKDRIEFTAADLRQVITVDLDEQRTKWILETRTSHGDQFFATAVISVPYPEDRTVRTPSLQLVETEADAADDKSTAPLDIQGHYVVLANLGRQTLEPISNHSSKLVSRRELPIEIPEDLARQAVEFVRVTPQVVPSWELKPLEEQESPAATIFLAELMTVLDRQGTYRTTATYTVKNRRRQFLPIVLPEATELISVLVNGKAARATRHTIDGKSAQLIPLPPASAADLAFDVRVVTQGKLSRGFGAAWMGTSISLERPDVLSPEASAEFGIPVMHSIWKVSTPDDYYISAVRGDGSNMNETESQEVSEVRLRNRLQELSELSSIVRRKSSSYNQKLQAASNLKGLKQALENAPAQTGVSDQQRQQQVEVIDEAVDSLNRLEGSPALKN
;
A
#
# COMPACT_ATOMS: atom_id res chain seq x y z
N TRP A 1 -37.45 88.14 21.52
CA TRP A 1 -38.92 87.98 21.55
C TRP A 1 -39.34 86.75 22.34
N LYS A 2 -39.00 85.51 21.93
CA LYS A 2 -39.27 84.30 22.74
C LYS A 2 -38.61 84.28 24.14
N ASN A 3 -37.46 84.93 24.32
CA ASN A 3 -36.86 85.13 25.65
C ASN A 3 -37.54 86.24 26.49
N ALA A 4 -38.48 86.99 25.92
CA ALA A 4 -39.17 88.10 26.58
C ALA A 4 -40.66 87.80 26.87
N ASN A 5 -41.25 86.78 26.24
CA ASN A 5 -42.64 86.33 26.47
C ASN A 5 -42.67 84.79 26.58
N PRO A 6 -42.32 84.20 27.74
CA PRO A 6 -42.23 82.74 27.90
C PRO A 6 -43.58 82.02 27.79
N ASP A 7 -44.68 82.73 28.08
CA ASP A 7 -46.05 82.19 28.05
C ASP A 7 -46.73 82.35 26.68
N ASP A 8 -46.07 82.95 25.70
CA ASP A 8 -46.61 83.19 24.37
C ASP A 8 -46.25 82.01 23.44
N THR A 9 -47.05 80.93 23.54
CA THR A 9 -46.94 79.78 22.64
C THR A 9 -47.41 80.16 21.24
N LEU A 10 -46.47 80.59 20.40
CA LEU A 10 -46.62 80.60 18.94
C LEU A 10 -46.80 79.15 18.42
N GLU A 11 -48.00 78.62 18.56
CA GLU A 11 -48.48 77.46 17.79
C GLU A 11 -49.01 77.94 16.44
N SER A 12 -48.14 78.46 15.58
CA SER A 12 -48.48 78.59 14.16
C SER A 12 -48.13 77.28 13.46
N SER A 13 -49.06 76.34 13.43
CA SER A 13 -48.99 75.23 12.47
C SER A 13 -48.90 75.83 11.05
N PRO A 14 -47.99 75.35 10.18
CA PRO A 14 -47.84 75.87 8.81
C PRO A 14 -49.07 75.61 7.93
N ILE A 15 -50.02 74.79 8.41
CA ILE A 15 -51.31 74.51 7.79
C ILE A 15 -52.43 74.71 8.81
N ASP A 16 -53.56 75.24 8.34
CA ASP A 16 -54.67 75.67 9.20
C ASP A 16 -55.57 74.50 9.65
N TYR A 17 -55.69 73.51 8.77
CA TYR A 17 -56.40 72.26 8.99
C TYR A 17 -55.77 71.12 8.16
N GLN A 18 -56.11 69.88 8.48
CA GLN A 18 -55.78 68.69 7.70
C GLN A 18 -56.98 67.76 7.64
N LEU A 19 -57.35 67.29 6.44
CA LEU A 19 -58.35 66.25 6.25
C LEU A 19 -57.64 64.89 6.10
N SER A 20 -57.82 64.01 7.09
CA SER A 20 -57.09 62.74 7.15
C SER A 20 -57.84 61.60 6.47
N GLU A 21 -59.18 61.62 6.52
CA GLU A 21 -60.03 60.54 6.01
C GLU A 21 -61.30 61.10 5.37
N ALA A 22 -61.72 60.49 4.26
CA ALA A 22 -63.03 60.71 3.66
C ALA A 22 -63.68 59.37 3.33
N SER A 23 -64.85 59.12 3.92
CA SER A 23 -65.66 57.92 3.63
C SER A 23 -66.96 58.32 2.97
N TYR A 24 -67.35 57.61 1.92
CA TYR A 24 -68.53 57.91 1.14
C TYR A 24 -69.43 56.68 1.04
N SER A 25 -70.74 56.90 1.15
CA SER A 25 -71.77 55.88 0.99
C SER A 25 -72.83 56.39 0.02
N ALA A 26 -72.90 55.75 -1.14
CA ALA A 26 -73.82 56.08 -2.21
C ALA A 26 -74.94 55.05 -2.31
N ARG A 27 -76.18 55.52 -2.47
CA ARG A 27 -77.33 54.69 -2.80
C ARG A 27 -78.26 55.39 -3.78
N ILE A 28 -78.98 54.61 -4.57
CA ILE A 28 -80.00 55.13 -5.48
C ILE A 28 -81.32 55.27 -4.73
N ILE A 29 -81.90 56.46 -4.74
CA ILE A 29 -83.25 56.72 -4.26
C ILE A 29 -84.17 56.89 -5.47
N ALA A 30 -85.21 56.06 -5.57
CA ALA A 30 -86.24 56.22 -6.58
C ALA A 30 -87.02 57.51 -6.33
N GLY A 31 -87.15 58.35 -7.36
CA GLY A 31 -88.02 59.53 -7.31
C GLY A 31 -89.49 59.12 -7.15
N GLN A 32 -90.30 59.99 -6.55
CA GLN A 32 -91.76 59.77 -6.46
C GLN A 32 -92.34 59.45 -7.86
N ALA A 33 -93.31 58.53 -7.88
CA ALA A 33 -93.85 57.87 -9.06
C ALA A 33 -94.13 58.84 -10.23
N ASN A 34 -93.48 58.58 -11.37
CA ASN A 34 -93.49 59.28 -12.68
C ASN A 34 -92.29 60.17 -13.06
N ALA A 35 -91.19 60.21 -12.31
CA ALA A 35 -89.96 60.87 -12.77
C ALA A 35 -88.96 59.89 -13.42
N LYS A 36 -88.57 60.14 -14.69
CA LYS A 36 -87.46 59.46 -15.42
C LYS A 36 -86.05 59.74 -14.84
N ASN A 37 -85.96 60.36 -13.66
CA ASN A 37 -84.71 60.82 -13.07
C ASN A 37 -84.49 60.11 -11.73
N HIS A 38 -83.53 59.18 -11.69
CA HIS A 38 -83.07 58.59 -10.43
C HIS A 38 -82.15 59.57 -9.72
N THR A 39 -82.18 59.60 -8.38
CA THR A 39 -81.30 60.47 -7.59
C THR A 39 -80.34 59.60 -6.79
N VAL A 40 -79.06 59.97 -6.78
CA VAL A 40 -78.06 59.40 -5.88
C VAL A 40 -78.09 60.19 -4.59
N GLU A 41 -78.29 59.51 -3.46
CA GLU A 41 -77.96 60.06 -2.15
C GLU A 41 -76.55 59.60 -1.79
N LEU A 42 -75.68 60.58 -1.54
CA LEU A 42 -74.29 60.36 -1.14
C LEU A 42 -74.10 60.91 0.26
N LYS A 43 -73.87 60.03 1.23
CA LYS A 43 -73.44 60.40 2.57
C LYS A 43 -71.92 60.39 2.60
N ALA A 44 -71.33 61.48 3.04
CA ALA A 44 -69.89 61.62 3.21
C ALA A 44 -69.59 61.91 4.68
N ARG A 45 -68.53 61.30 5.19
CA ARG A 45 -67.98 61.56 6.52
C ARG A 45 -66.50 61.88 6.40
N TYR A 46 -66.12 63.05 6.90
CA TYR A 46 -64.76 63.57 6.85
C TYR A 46 -64.18 63.70 8.26
N VAL A 47 -62.93 63.28 8.42
CA VAL A 47 -62.17 63.50 9.65
C VAL A 47 -61.24 64.68 9.42
N VAL A 48 -61.53 65.81 10.07
CA VAL A 48 -60.79 67.06 9.92
C VAL A 48 -60.09 67.41 11.22
N ARG A 49 -58.78 67.61 11.18
CA ARG A 49 -58.01 68.16 12.29
C ARG A 49 -57.81 69.65 12.09
N SER A 50 -58.40 70.47 12.94
CA SER A 50 -58.21 71.91 13.02
C SER A 50 -57.03 72.24 13.93
N TYR A 51 -56.08 73.04 13.44
CA TYR A 51 -54.91 73.47 14.22
C TYR A 51 -55.07 74.88 14.82
N ARG A 52 -56.11 75.63 14.43
CA ARG A 52 -56.40 76.98 14.90
C ARG A 52 -57.60 76.97 15.86
N ASN A 53 -57.60 77.89 16.82
CA ASN A 53 -58.70 78.06 17.78
C ASN A 53 -59.73 79.13 17.33
N GLN A 54 -59.68 79.54 16.06
CA GLN A 54 -60.58 80.53 15.43
C GLN A 54 -61.48 79.83 14.41
N GLU A 55 -62.58 80.48 14.03
CA GLU A 55 -63.46 80.00 12.96
C GLU A 55 -62.69 79.94 11.63
N GLN A 56 -62.76 78.80 10.95
CA GLN A 56 -62.14 78.61 9.63
C GLN A 56 -63.04 77.83 8.69
N LEU A 57 -63.05 78.20 7.41
CA LEU A 57 -63.74 77.49 6.35
C LEU A 57 -62.87 76.34 5.85
N VAL A 58 -63.40 75.12 5.91
CA VAL A 58 -62.76 73.90 5.42
C VAL A 58 -63.49 73.40 4.17
N PRO A 59 -62.86 73.40 2.98
CA PRO A 59 -63.43 72.82 1.78
C PRO A 59 -63.55 71.30 1.89
N LEU A 60 -64.71 70.78 1.53
CA LEU A 60 -64.96 69.34 1.46
C LEU A 60 -64.35 68.79 0.16
N PRO A 61 -63.70 67.61 0.18
CA PRO A 61 -62.96 67.06 -0.95
C PRO A 61 -63.88 66.42 -2.02
N ILE A 62 -64.88 67.18 -2.45
CA ILE A 62 -65.90 66.79 -3.41
C ILE A 62 -66.11 67.92 -4.42
N GLY A 63 -66.44 67.54 -5.66
CA GLY A 63 -66.77 68.49 -6.72
C GLY A 63 -68.07 69.25 -6.46
N ALA A 64 -68.48 70.06 -7.43
CA ALA A 64 -69.70 70.88 -7.34
C ALA A 64 -70.97 70.02 -7.30
N LEU A 65 -71.39 69.63 -6.08
CA LEU A 65 -72.62 68.90 -5.81
C LEU A 65 -73.52 69.70 -4.87
N LEU A 66 -74.83 69.53 -5.03
CA LEU A 66 -75.81 70.13 -4.13
C LEU A 66 -75.72 69.48 -2.75
N LEU A 67 -75.29 70.26 -1.77
CA LEU A 67 -75.27 69.86 -0.37
C LEU A 67 -76.68 69.97 0.22
N ASP A 68 -77.22 68.87 0.71
CA ASP A 68 -78.56 68.75 1.31
C ASP A 68 -78.51 69.03 2.82
N LYS A 69 -77.49 68.50 3.50
CA LYS A 69 -77.30 68.62 4.95
C LYS A 69 -75.82 68.54 5.31
N VAL A 70 -75.35 69.36 6.27
CA VAL A 70 -74.03 69.19 6.90
C VAL A 70 -74.13 69.35 8.41
N GLU A 71 -73.43 68.47 9.12
CA GLU A 71 -73.25 68.51 10.56
C GLU A 71 -71.76 68.47 10.89
N VAL A 72 -71.34 69.30 11.84
CA VAL A 72 -70.00 69.24 12.42
C VAL A 72 -70.16 68.80 13.87
N ASP A 73 -69.49 67.71 14.24
CA ASP A 73 -69.58 67.09 15.57
C ASP A 73 -71.03 66.82 16.02
N GLY A 74 -71.90 66.46 15.05
CA GLY A 74 -73.31 66.15 15.27
C GLY A 74 -74.23 67.37 15.40
N GLN A 75 -73.73 68.60 15.25
CA GLN A 75 -74.53 69.82 15.25
C GLN A 75 -74.74 70.34 13.83
N PRO A 76 -75.96 70.75 13.44
CA PRO A 76 -76.22 71.36 12.14
C PRO A 76 -75.39 72.63 11.94
N MET A 77 -74.68 72.70 10.82
CA MET A 77 -73.84 73.86 10.48
C MET A 77 -74.24 74.45 9.13
N ALA A 78 -74.05 75.77 8.99
CA ALA A 78 -74.18 76.41 7.69
C ALA A 78 -72.96 76.06 6.82
N ALA A 79 -73.21 75.67 5.57
CA ALA A 79 -72.17 75.52 4.57
C ALA A 79 -72.08 76.77 3.70
N SER A 80 -70.87 77.11 3.27
CA SER A 80 -70.61 78.10 2.23
C SER A 80 -70.17 77.39 0.96
N ILE A 81 -70.52 77.94 -0.20
CA ILE A 81 -69.97 77.49 -1.47
C ILE A 81 -68.90 78.52 -1.85
N ASP A 82 -67.65 78.08 -1.97
CA ASP A 82 -66.55 78.96 -2.38
C ASP A 82 -66.66 79.30 -3.89
N ASN A 83 -65.93 80.31 -4.35
CA ASN A 83 -65.90 80.76 -5.75
C ASN A 83 -65.52 79.63 -6.75
N ALA A 84 -64.90 78.55 -6.29
CA ALA A 84 -64.57 77.35 -7.05
C ALA A 84 -65.71 76.29 -7.10
N GLN A 85 -66.91 76.61 -6.60
CA GLN A 85 -68.10 75.74 -6.52
C GLN A 85 -67.97 74.47 -5.66
N SER A 86 -66.89 74.29 -4.89
CA SER A 86 -66.80 73.22 -3.90
C SER A 86 -67.45 73.64 -2.56
N PRO A 87 -68.23 72.74 -1.92
CA PRO A 87 -68.86 73.02 -0.63
C PRO A 87 -67.80 73.09 0.47
N SER A 88 -67.88 74.12 1.31
CA SER A 88 -67.00 74.32 2.47
C SER A 88 -67.84 74.43 3.74
N VAL A 89 -67.32 73.92 4.85
CA VAL A 89 -67.98 73.98 6.16
C VAL A 89 -67.17 74.83 7.13
N LEU A 90 -67.85 75.58 8.00
CA LEU A 90 -67.20 76.34 9.06
C LEU A 90 -66.84 75.39 10.22
N ILE A 91 -65.58 75.35 10.62
CA ILE A 91 -65.09 74.62 11.78
C ILE A 91 -64.55 75.61 12.80
N THR A 92 -64.92 75.42 14.07
CA THR A 92 -64.53 76.29 15.18
C THR A 92 -63.85 75.47 16.28
N GLY A 93 -62.69 75.95 16.73
CA GLY A 93 -61.90 75.30 17.77
C GLY A 93 -60.75 74.45 17.23
N LYS A 94 -59.73 74.25 18.06
CA LYS A 94 -58.59 73.37 17.76
C LYS A 94 -58.94 71.94 18.18
N GLY A 95 -58.64 70.95 17.34
CA GLY A 95 -58.91 69.55 17.64
C GLY A 95 -59.34 68.75 16.42
N LEU A 96 -59.85 67.55 16.68
CA LEU A 96 -60.39 66.67 15.65
C LEU A 96 -61.92 66.87 15.60
N HIS A 97 -62.42 67.15 14.41
CA HIS A 97 -63.81 67.40 14.10
C HIS A 97 -64.30 66.38 13.08
N LEU A 98 -65.52 65.89 13.29
CA LEU A 98 -66.20 64.99 12.36
C LEU A 98 -67.21 65.79 11.54
N VAL A 99 -67.05 65.79 10.22
CA VAL A 99 -67.98 66.47 9.32
C VAL A 99 -68.79 65.42 8.58
N ASP A 100 -70.09 65.38 8.85
CA ASP A 100 -71.05 64.52 8.16
C ASP A 100 -71.86 65.36 7.17
N ALA A 101 -71.78 65.02 5.88
CA ALA A 101 -72.43 65.74 4.81
C ALA A 101 -73.29 64.79 3.96
N THR A 102 -74.47 65.25 3.53
CA THR A 102 -75.33 64.54 2.60
C THR A 102 -75.49 65.34 1.32
N PHE A 103 -75.24 64.71 0.18
CA PHE A 103 -75.35 65.29 -1.16
C PHE A 103 -76.40 64.55 -1.98
N ARG A 104 -77.03 65.27 -2.90
CA ARG A 104 -77.98 64.69 -3.87
C ARG A 104 -77.68 65.16 -5.28
N PHE A 105 -77.61 64.21 -6.21
CA PHE A 105 -77.34 64.48 -7.62
C PHE A 105 -77.99 63.43 -8.53
N PRO A 106 -78.25 63.75 -9.80
CA PRO A 106 -78.96 62.84 -10.70
C PRO A 106 -78.11 61.63 -11.10
N ALA A 107 -78.77 60.48 -11.26
CA ALA A 107 -78.28 59.30 -11.95
C ALA A 107 -79.06 59.07 -13.25
N SER A 108 -78.38 58.61 -14.29
CA SER A 108 -79.00 58.16 -15.53
C SER A 108 -79.26 56.66 -15.43
N ALA A 109 -80.52 56.23 -15.29
CA ALA A 109 -80.85 54.80 -15.27
C ALA A 109 -82.05 54.48 -16.16
N ILE A 110 -82.01 53.30 -16.79
CA ILE A 110 -83.07 52.73 -17.63
C ILE A 110 -83.32 51.30 -17.12
N GLY A 111 -84.45 51.09 -16.45
CA GLY A 111 -84.74 49.82 -15.79
C GLY A 111 -83.78 49.55 -14.62
N ILE A 112 -83.16 48.37 -14.60
CA ILE A 112 -82.17 47.98 -13.57
C ILE A 112 -80.71 48.27 -13.98
N ALA A 113 -80.48 48.88 -15.15
CA ALA A 113 -79.18 49.37 -15.58
C ALA A 113 -79.08 50.88 -15.38
N GLY A 114 -77.90 51.39 -15.06
CA GLY A 114 -77.71 52.83 -14.91
C GLY A 114 -76.28 53.23 -14.66
N GLN A 115 -76.08 54.53 -14.55
CA GLN A 115 -74.78 55.13 -14.25
C GLN A 115 -74.94 56.47 -13.55
N PHE A 116 -73.92 56.84 -12.79
CA PHE A 116 -73.72 58.20 -12.32
C PHE A 116 -72.24 58.55 -12.32
N GLN A 117 -71.98 59.85 -12.33
CA GLN A 117 -70.64 60.42 -12.28
C GLN A 117 -70.57 61.43 -11.13
N LEU A 118 -69.45 61.43 -10.41
CA LEU A 118 -69.08 62.51 -9.52
C LEU A 118 -67.58 62.79 -9.63
N ASN A 119 -67.18 64.01 -9.26
CA ASN A 119 -65.77 64.37 -9.17
C ASN A 119 -65.37 64.44 -7.70
N LEU A 120 -64.27 63.77 -7.36
CA LEU A 120 -63.70 63.75 -6.01
C LEU A 120 -62.34 64.46 -6.01
N LEU A 121 -61.99 65.09 -4.90
CA LEU A 121 -60.64 65.62 -4.70
C LEU A 121 -59.76 64.57 -4.00
N PRO A 122 -58.44 64.57 -4.23
CA PRO A 122 -57.53 63.62 -3.59
C PRO A 122 -57.55 63.72 -2.06
N VAL A 123 -57.49 62.59 -1.37
CA VAL A 123 -57.48 62.49 0.11
C VAL A 123 -56.45 61.46 0.57
N ALA A 124 -55.91 61.64 1.78
CA ALA A 124 -54.90 60.72 2.33
C ALA A 124 -55.43 59.30 2.52
N SER A 125 -56.69 59.16 2.95
CA SER A 125 -57.41 57.89 3.05
C SER A 125 -58.84 58.09 2.57
N GLY A 126 -59.26 57.32 1.57
CA GLY A 126 -60.52 57.51 0.86
C GLY A 126 -61.17 56.18 0.51
N ALA A 127 -62.40 55.97 0.96
CA ALA A 127 -63.18 54.76 0.66
C ALA A 127 -64.60 55.12 0.21
N MET A 128 -65.11 54.37 -0.77
CA MET A 128 -66.49 54.46 -1.21
C MET A 128 -67.21 53.12 -1.07
N THR A 129 -68.44 53.19 -0.61
CA THR A 129 -69.41 52.09 -0.59
C THR A 129 -70.59 52.46 -1.49
N PHE A 130 -70.97 51.55 -2.39
CA PHE A 130 -72.13 51.74 -3.26
C PHE A 130 -73.12 50.59 -3.06
N GLU A 131 -74.35 50.92 -2.65
CA GLU A 131 -75.46 49.96 -2.54
C GLU A 131 -76.01 49.66 -3.94
N LEU A 132 -75.92 48.40 -4.37
CA LEU A 132 -76.44 47.99 -5.67
C LEU A 132 -77.98 48.05 -5.67
N PRO A 133 -78.62 48.57 -6.73
CA PRO A 133 -80.07 48.72 -6.78
C PRO A 133 -80.82 47.39 -6.99
N ALA A 134 -80.13 46.32 -7.40
CA ALA A 134 -80.68 44.98 -7.57
C ALA A 134 -79.57 43.91 -7.46
N GLU A 135 -79.96 42.66 -7.24
CA GLU A 135 -79.06 41.51 -7.29
C GLU A 135 -78.60 41.20 -8.73
N ASN A 136 -77.50 40.46 -8.88
CA ASN A 136 -76.99 39.97 -10.16
C ASN A 136 -76.62 41.05 -11.20
N LEU A 137 -76.17 42.22 -10.73
CA LEU A 137 -75.62 43.28 -11.58
C LEU A 137 -74.11 43.15 -11.74
N GLN A 138 -73.60 43.50 -12.92
CA GLN A 138 -72.18 43.74 -13.17
C GLN A 138 -71.90 45.23 -12.99
N LEU A 139 -70.86 45.55 -12.20
CA LEU A 139 -70.41 46.92 -11.95
C LEU A 139 -69.17 47.25 -12.80
N ARG A 140 -69.12 48.45 -13.35
CA ARG A 140 -67.96 49.04 -14.02
C ARG A 140 -67.67 50.39 -13.36
N ILE A 141 -66.49 50.49 -12.74
CA ILE A 141 -66.00 51.72 -12.12
C ILE A 141 -64.83 52.24 -12.98
N ASN A 142 -64.96 53.45 -13.53
CA ASN A 142 -64.00 54.03 -14.48
C ASN A 142 -63.57 53.02 -15.55
N GLU A 143 -64.57 52.46 -16.25
CA GLU A 143 -64.43 51.42 -17.27
C GLU A 143 -63.80 50.09 -16.83
N GLY A 144 -63.55 49.88 -15.52
CA GLY A 144 -62.94 48.68 -14.94
C GLY A 144 -61.56 48.91 -14.32
N SER A 145 -61.07 50.15 -14.32
CA SER A 145 -59.73 50.50 -13.79
C SER A 145 -59.64 50.53 -12.27
N ILE A 146 -60.76 50.57 -11.55
CA ILE A 146 -60.80 50.56 -10.08
C ILE A 146 -61.33 49.19 -9.62
N PRO A 147 -60.50 48.36 -8.94
CA PRO A 147 -60.97 47.11 -8.38
C PRO A 147 -61.93 47.35 -7.22
N TYR A 148 -62.92 46.47 -7.07
CA TYR A 148 -63.91 46.55 -6.01
C TYR A 148 -64.16 45.17 -5.39
N GLN A 149 -64.63 45.16 -4.15
CA GLN A 149 -65.11 43.97 -3.46
C GLN A 149 -66.63 44.04 -3.31
N LEU A 150 -67.33 42.94 -3.62
CA LEU A 150 -68.75 42.80 -3.30
C LEU A 150 -68.92 42.21 -1.91
N ILE A 151 -69.76 42.83 -1.10
CA ILE A 151 -70.05 42.42 0.27
C ILE A 151 -71.57 42.41 0.46
N GLU A 152 -72.09 41.33 1.03
CA GLU A 152 -73.49 41.24 1.44
C GLU A 152 -73.62 41.65 2.91
N ARG A 153 -74.51 42.62 3.18
CA ARG A 153 -74.89 43.04 4.54
C ARG A 153 -76.40 43.25 4.59
N GLU A 154 -77.06 42.67 5.58
CA GLU A 154 -78.51 42.87 5.83
C GLU A 154 -79.41 42.62 4.60
N GLY A 155 -79.09 41.61 3.78
CA GLY A 155 -79.86 41.27 2.57
C GLY A 155 -79.68 42.22 1.40
N LYS A 156 -78.64 43.07 1.42
CA LYS A 156 -78.27 44.00 0.35
C LYS A 156 -76.83 43.77 -0.08
N THR A 157 -76.55 43.99 -1.36
CA THR A 157 -75.20 43.89 -1.92
C THR A 157 -74.56 45.27 -2.03
N PHE A 158 -73.35 45.40 -1.50
CA PHE A 158 -72.55 46.62 -1.55
C PHE A 158 -71.25 46.38 -2.33
N ALA A 159 -70.84 47.35 -3.14
CA ALA A 159 -69.51 47.42 -3.72
C ALA A 159 -68.64 48.38 -2.90
N GLU A 160 -67.51 47.87 -2.38
CA GLU A 160 -66.52 48.67 -1.65
C GLU A 160 -65.24 48.82 -2.47
N PHE A 161 -64.72 50.05 -2.58
CA PHE A 161 -63.49 50.38 -3.32
C PHE A 161 -62.82 51.66 -2.82
N ALA A 162 -61.51 51.79 -3.06
CA ALA A 162 -60.71 52.93 -2.64
C ALA A 162 -60.75 54.09 -3.65
N ILE A 163 -60.70 55.34 -3.15
CA ILE A 163 -60.84 56.58 -3.94
C ILE A 163 -59.82 57.66 -3.58
N THR A 164 -58.67 57.28 -3.00
CA THR A 164 -57.62 58.19 -2.50
C THR A 164 -57.08 59.17 -3.54
N ALA A 165 -56.96 58.74 -4.81
CA ALA A 165 -56.39 59.57 -5.88
C ALA A 165 -57.29 60.73 -6.36
N GLY A 166 -58.57 60.77 -5.96
CA GLY A 166 -59.55 61.72 -6.51
C GLY A 166 -59.82 61.52 -8.01
N GLY A 167 -60.37 62.54 -8.66
CA GLY A 167 -60.70 62.56 -10.09
C GLY A 167 -62.17 62.25 -10.39
N ALA A 168 -62.46 62.12 -11.68
CA ALA A 168 -63.79 61.73 -12.15
C ALA A 168 -64.04 60.24 -11.83
N LEU A 169 -65.15 59.98 -11.14
CA LEU A 169 -65.59 58.65 -10.76
C LEU A 169 -66.90 58.35 -11.49
N ASN A 170 -66.80 57.51 -12.51
CA ASN A 170 -67.91 56.98 -13.30
C ASN A 170 -68.26 55.59 -12.79
N ILE A 171 -69.48 55.44 -12.25
CA ILE A 171 -69.99 54.16 -11.77
C ILE A 171 -71.17 53.78 -12.66
N ALA A 172 -71.03 52.66 -13.37
CA ALA A 172 -72.06 52.10 -14.23
C ALA A 172 -72.38 50.67 -13.81
N TRP A 173 -73.66 50.31 -13.84
CA TRP A 173 -74.14 48.95 -13.54
C TRP A 173 -75.12 48.49 -14.61
N GLN A 174 -75.10 47.19 -14.90
CA GLN A 174 -76.00 46.56 -15.86
C GLN A 174 -76.29 45.11 -15.45
N PRO A 175 -77.40 44.51 -15.89
CA PRO A 175 -77.64 43.08 -15.74
C PRO A 175 -76.47 42.27 -16.28
N LYS A 176 -76.09 41.21 -15.56
CA LYS A 176 -75.07 40.28 -16.04
C LYS A 176 -75.64 39.53 -17.26
N VAL A 177 -75.27 39.96 -18.47
CA VAL A 177 -75.66 39.26 -19.70
C VAL A 177 -74.74 38.05 -19.88
N SER A 178 -75.25 36.86 -19.61
CA SER A 178 -74.65 35.60 -20.04
C SER A 178 -74.76 35.51 -21.56
N THR A 179 -73.78 36.09 -22.24
CA THR A 179 -73.67 35.98 -23.69
C THR A 179 -73.03 34.63 -24.01
N THR A 180 -73.85 33.61 -24.26
CA THR A 180 -73.40 32.37 -24.91
C THR A 180 -73.14 32.67 -26.38
N GLN A 181 -72.05 33.39 -26.67
CA GLN A 181 -71.43 33.27 -27.98
C GLN A 181 -70.69 31.94 -28.00
N LEU A 182 -70.98 31.10 -29.01
CA LEU A 182 -70.19 29.90 -29.28
C LEU A 182 -68.76 30.34 -29.60
N GLN A 183 -67.88 30.27 -28.60
CA GLN A 183 -66.46 30.49 -28.76
C GLN A 183 -65.85 29.25 -29.39
N PHE A 184 -65.22 29.38 -30.56
CA PHE A 184 -64.46 28.30 -31.18
C PHE A 184 -63.04 28.31 -30.63
N LEU A 185 -62.91 27.86 -29.38
CA LEU A 185 -61.63 27.74 -28.69
C LEU A 185 -61.00 26.38 -29.02
N SER A 186 -59.77 26.39 -29.53
CA SER A 186 -58.98 25.19 -29.80
C SER A 186 -57.75 25.16 -28.90
N SER A 187 -57.26 23.95 -28.60
CA SER A 187 -56.06 23.77 -27.78
C SER A 187 -55.07 22.80 -28.43
N GLU A 188 -53.81 23.22 -28.54
CA GLU A 188 -52.69 22.31 -28.71
C GLU A 188 -51.97 22.13 -27.37
N SER A 189 -51.57 20.92 -27.02
CA SER A 189 -50.94 20.66 -25.72
C SER A 189 -49.79 19.66 -25.76
N THR A 190 -48.77 19.91 -24.94
CA THR A 190 -47.63 18.99 -24.72
C THR A 190 -47.53 18.62 -23.25
N ARG A 191 -47.36 17.32 -22.99
CA ARG A 191 -47.28 16.74 -21.64
C ARG A 191 -45.94 16.07 -21.48
N GLN A 192 -45.16 16.49 -20.49
CA GLN A 192 -43.91 15.84 -20.10
C GLN A 192 -44.16 15.13 -18.76
N VAL A 193 -44.01 13.81 -18.75
CA VAL A 193 -44.19 12.93 -17.57
C VAL A 193 -42.84 12.29 -17.21
N LEU A 194 -42.32 12.58 -16.03
CA LEU A 194 -41.12 11.94 -15.48
C LEU A 194 -41.48 11.10 -14.25
N ILE A 195 -41.34 9.78 -14.39
CA ILE A 195 -41.64 8.81 -13.33
C ILE A 195 -40.37 8.55 -12.51
N ARG A 196 -40.46 8.72 -11.19
CA ARG A 196 -39.38 8.46 -10.22
C ARG A 196 -39.87 7.49 -9.15
N GLU A 197 -38.96 6.99 -8.31
CA GLU A 197 -39.33 6.06 -7.24
C GLU A 197 -40.32 6.66 -6.22
N VAL A 198 -40.23 7.97 -6.00
CA VAL A 198 -40.98 8.71 -4.96
C VAL A 198 -42.03 9.68 -5.51
N GLY A 199 -42.39 9.56 -6.79
CA GLY A 199 -43.42 10.39 -7.39
C GLY A 199 -43.29 10.58 -8.89
N VAL A 200 -44.26 11.27 -9.47
CA VAL A 200 -44.29 11.60 -10.89
C VAL A 200 -44.33 13.11 -11.07
N GLU A 201 -43.34 13.64 -11.77
CA GLU A 201 -43.27 15.05 -12.14
C GLU A 201 -43.96 15.24 -13.49
N LEU A 202 -44.89 16.19 -13.53
CA LEU A 202 -45.78 16.41 -14.66
C LEU A 202 -45.65 17.86 -15.10
N ARG A 203 -45.44 18.09 -16.39
CA ARG A 203 -45.44 19.44 -16.98
C ARG A 203 -46.36 19.50 -18.17
N TYR A 204 -47.38 20.33 -18.07
CA TYR A 204 -48.41 20.50 -19.08
C TYR A 204 -48.28 21.89 -19.67
N THR A 205 -48.06 21.99 -20.98
CA THR A 205 -48.09 23.25 -21.71
C THR A 205 -49.28 23.22 -22.65
N PHE A 206 -50.16 24.21 -22.52
CA PHE A 206 -51.33 24.40 -23.36
C PHE A 206 -51.15 25.69 -24.16
N GLN A 207 -51.30 25.60 -25.47
CA GLN A 207 -51.53 26.74 -26.34
C GLN A 207 -53.02 26.76 -26.68
N PHE A 208 -53.66 27.90 -26.42
CA PHE A 208 -55.05 28.13 -26.79
C PHE A 208 -55.09 29.10 -27.97
N ASP A 209 -55.81 28.74 -29.02
CA ASP A 209 -56.06 29.58 -30.18
C ASP A 209 -57.58 29.74 -30.35
N ILE A 210 -58.06 30.98 -30.42
CA ILE A 210 -59.48 31.29 -30.63
C ILE A 210 -59.73 31.78 -32.06
N ALA A 211 -60.66 31.13 -32.77
CA ALA A 211 -61.00 31.51 -34.15
C ALA A 211 -62.08 32.59 -34.22
N GLN A 212 -62.98 32.64 -33.23
CA GLN A 212 -64.08 33.59 -33.15
C GLN A 212 -64.50 33.81 -31.69
N GLY A 213 -64.62 35.07 -31.29
CA GLY A 213 -64.93 35.50 -29.92
C GLY A 213 -63.69 35.96 -29.15
N SER A 214 -63.85 36.22 -27.86
CA SER A 214 -62.73 36.42 -26.92
C SER A 214 -63.04 35.77 -25.59
N PHE A 215 -62.01 35.36 -24.85
CA PHE A 215 -62.16 34.76 -23.52
C PHE A 215 -61.19 35.39 -22.53
N SER A 216 -61.63 35.61 -21.30
CA SER A 216 -60.80 36.15 -20.21
C SER A 216 -60.58 35.15 -19.08
N GLU A 217 -61.06 33.92 -19.26
CA GLU A 217 -61.09 32.89 -18.24
C GLU A 217 -60.96 31.50 -18.87
N LEU A 218 -60.24 30.60 -18.19
CA LEU A 218 -60.11 29.19 -18.54
C LEU A 218 -60.48 28.34 -17.31
N GLU A 219 -61.12 27.20 -17.54
CA GLU A 219 -61.38 26.21 -16.51
C GLU A 219 -60.70 24.87 -16.86
N PHE A 220 -60.10 24.23 -15.86
CA PHE A 220 -59.48 22.92 -15.99
C PHE A 220 -60.06 21.93 -14.98
N GLU A 221 -60.36 20.73 -15.43
CA GLU A 221 -60.60 19.60 -14.53
C GLU A 221 -59.24 19.04 -14.10
N MET A 222 -59.02 19.02 -12.79
CA MET A 222 -57.78 18.55 -12.20
C MET A 222 -57.92 17.09 -11.79
N PRO A 223 -56.98 16.20 -12.18
CA PRO A 223 -57.04 14.80 -11.79
C PRO A 223 -56.88 14.65 -10.28
N ALA A 224 -57.56 13.64 -9.71
CA ALA A 224 -57.43 13.31 -8.29
C ALA A 224 -55.98 12.98 -7.93
N ASN A 225 -55.56 13.35 -6.71
CA ASN A 225 -54.20 13.11 -6.18
C ASN A 225 -53.07 13.80 -6.96
N VAL A 226 -53.33 14.90 -7.67
CA VAL A 226 -52.26 15.74 -8.27
C VAL A 226 -52.20 17.09 -7.59
N ALA A 227 -50.99 17.50 -7.18
CA ALA A 227 -50.72 18.81 -6.62
C ALA A 227 -50.20 19.77 -7.71
N LEU A 228 -50.75 20.98 -7.77
CA LEU A 228 -50.24 22.09 -8.58
C LEU A 228 -49.01 22.71 -7.88
N LYS A 229 -47.84 22.60 -8.52
CA LYS A 229 -46.58 23.23 -8.05
C LYS A 229 -46.47 24.68 -8.53
N SER A 230 -46.72 24.92 -9.82
CA SER A 230 -46.71 26.27 -10.40
C SER A 230 -47.65 26.39 -11.61
N LEU A 231 -48.11 27.62 -11.85
CA LEU A 231 -48.90 28.02 -13.02
C LEU A 231 -48.26 29.27 -13.63
N GLU A 232 -47.90 29.21 -14.91
CA GLU A 232 -47.18 30.26 -15.62
C GLU A 232 -47.87 30.57 -16.96
N GLY A 233 -47.89 31.84 -17.37
CA GLY A 233 -48.44 32.26 -18.66
C GLY A 233 -48.34 33.79 -18.82
N ALA A 234 -48.14 34.27 -20.04
CA ALA A 234 -47.97 35.71 -20.29
C ALA A 234 -49.21 36.52 -19.86
N ASP A 235 -50.39 35.98 -20.17
CA ASP A 235 -51.69 36.58 -19.86
C ASP A 235 -52.24 36.17 -18.48
N LEU A 236 -51.52 35.43 -17.63
CA LEU A 236 -52.04 34.95 -16.34
C LEU A 236 -52.21 36.10 -15.32
N ALA A 237 -53.45 36.41 -14.92
CA ALA A 237 -53.73 37.37 -13.84
C ALA A 237 -53.80 36.72 -12.46
N GLY A 238 -54.37 35.51 -12.38
CA GLY A 238 -54.53 34.76 -11.15
C GLY A 238 -55.26 33.45 -11.38
N TRP A 239 -55.33 32.60 -10.35
CA TRP A 239 -56.05 31.33 -10.40
C TRP A 239 -56.72 31.03 -9.07
N GLN A 240 -57.77 30.22 -9.10
CA GLN A 240 -58.52 29.81 -7.93
C GLN A 240 -58.97 28.35 -8.08
N LYS A 241 -58.75 27.54 -7.06
CA LYS A 241 -59.33 26.19 -6.98
C LYS A 241 -60.79 26.30 -6.53
N GLN A 242 -61.71 25.77 -7.33
CA GLN A 242 -63.14 25.73 -7.03
C GLN A 242 -63.45 24.60 -6.03
N ALA A 243 -64.59 24.70 -5.35
CA ALA A 243 -65.03 23.73 -4.34
C ALA A 243 -65.24 22.31 -4.92
N ASP A 244 -65.55 22.21 -6.21
CA ASP A 244 -65.72 20.96 -6.95
C ASP A 244 -64.39 20.37 -7.47
N GLY A 245 -63.26 21.00 -7.17
CA GLY A 245 -61.93 20.54 -7.58
C GLY A 245 -61.42 21.10 -8.91
N ARG A 246 -62.25 21.82 -9.68
CA ARG A 246 -61.79 22.50 -10.92
C ARG A 246 -60.82 23.64 -10.61
N LEU A 247 -59.93 23.92 -11.54
CA LEU A 247 -59.02 25.06 -11.49
C LEU A 247 -59.53 26.15 -12.43
N ARG A 248 -59.94 27.27 -11.85
CA ARG A 248 -60.34 28.49 -12.57
C ARG A 248 -59.11 29.38 -12.76
N VAL A 249 -58.84 29.79 -13.98
CA VAL A 249 -57.70 30.65 -14.34
C VAL A 249 -58.21 31.94 -14.96
N LEU A 250 -57.81 33.09 -14.40
CA LEU A 250 -58.19 34.42 -14.83
C LEU A 250 -57.05 35.03 -15.66
N LEU A 251 -57.41 35.68 -16.77
CA LEU A 251 -56.47 36.31 -17.68
C LEU A 251 -56.44 37.84 -17.50
N LYS A 252 -55.27 38.46 -17.71
CA LYS A 252 -55.02 39.91 -17.60
C LYS A 252 -55.79 40.71 -18.65
N ARG A 253 -56.08 40.08 -19.79
CA ARG A 253 -56.82 40.64 -20.92
C ARG A 253 -57.83 39.61 -21.43
N SER A 254 -58.85 40.09 -22.13
CA SER A 254 -59.70 39.21 -22.96
C SER A 254 -58.87 38.80 -24.18
N VAL A 255 -58.56 37.52 -24.31
CA VAL A 255 -57.74 36.97 -25.40
C VAL A 255 -58.65 36.69 -26.59
N ASP A 256 -58.33 37.29 -27.73
CA ASP A 256 -59.01 37.16 -29.03
C ASP A 256 -58.10 36.57 -30.11
N ASP A 257 -56.89 36.17 -29.74
CA ASP A 257 -55.87 35.58 -30.61
C ASP A 257 -55.36 34.23 -30.07
N ARG A 258 -54.23 34.25 -29.35
CA ARG A 258 -53.60 33.07 -28.78
C ARG A 258 -52.95 33.38 -27.44
N THR A 259 -52.92 32.37 -26.58
CA THR A 259 -52.20 32.44 -25.31
C THR A 259 -51.62 31.09 -24.94
N LEU A 260 -50.53 31.10 -24.19
CA LEU A 260 -49.82 29.91 -23.73
C LEU A 260 -49.83 29.88 -22.20
N LEU A 261 -50.16 28.71 -21.65
CA LEU A 261 -50.22 28.44 -20.23
C LEU A 261 -49.49 27.15 -19.91
N THR A 262 -48.63 27.19 -18.90
CA THR A 262 -47.83 26.06 -18.45
C THR A 262 -48.11 25.75 -16.99
N MET A 263 -48.35 24.47 -16.69
CA MET A 263 -48.60 23.94 -15.37
C MET A 263 -47.49 22.96 -14.99
N SER A 264 -46.88 23.17 -13.82
CA SER A 264 -46.00 22.18 -13.19
C SER A 264 -46.77 21.49 -12.08
N LEU A 265 -46.74 20.16 -12.09
CA LEU A 265 -47.62 19.30 -11.31
C LEU A 265 -46.80 18.15 -10.69
N PHE A 266 -47.30 17.59 -9.60
CA PHE A 266 -46.72 16.41 -8.96
C PHE A 266 -47.81 15.43 -8.54
N ALA A 267 -47.64 14.17 -8.91
CA ALA A 267 -48.47 13.08 -8.45
C ALA A 267 -47.63 12.18 -7.52
N PRO A 268 -48.06 11.91 -6.28
CA PRO A 268 -47.37 10.99 -5.40
C PRO A 268 -47.47 9.57 -5.95
N LEU A 269 -46.35 8.85 -5.95
CA LEU A 269 -46.23 7.45 -6.38
C LEU A 269 -45.14 6.81 -5.53
N THR A 270 -45.41 5.63 -4.96
CA THR A 270 -44.43 4.82 -4.23
C THR A 270 -44.28 3.49 -4.95
N VAL A 271 -43.18 3.32 -5.68
CA VAL A 271 -42.95 2.13 -6.48
C VAL A 271 -42.39 0.99 -5.62
N SER A 272 -43.05 -0.18 -5.65
CA SER A 272 -42.58 -1.39 -4.99
C SER A 272 -41.86 -2.35 -5.96
N SER A 273 -41.37 -3.48 -5.45
CA SER A 273 -40.85 -4.59 -6.27
C SER A 273 -41.94 -5.37 -7.01
N GLU A 274 -43.20 -5.22 -6.60
CA GLU A 274 -44.35 -5.80 -7.29
C GLU A 274 -44.83 -4.87 -8.40
N ARG A 275 -45.43 -5.45 -9.44
CA ARG A 275 -45.91 -4.68 -10.58
C ARG A 275 -47.21 -3.97 -10.23
N GLN A 276 -47.19 -2.65 -10.25
CA GLN A 276 -48.28 -1.76 -9.86
C GLN A 276 -48.81 -1.02 -11.09
N ARG A 277 -50.14 -0.96 -11.22
CA ARG A 277 -50.80 -0.22 -12.31
C ARG A 277 -50.87 1.26 -11.96
N PHE A 278 -50.43 2.11 -12.89
CA PHE A 278 -50.46 3.56 -12.79
C PHE A 278 -51.10 4.17 -14.04
N VAL A 279 -52.10 5.02 -13.83
CA VAL A 279 -52.77 5.78 -14.89
C VAL A 279 -52.14 7.17 -14.93
N CYS A 280 -51.57 7.56 -16.07
CA CYS A 280 -50.98 8.89 -16.23
C CYS A 280 -52.06 9.97 -15.98
N PRO A 281 -51.87 10.85 -14.98
CA PRO A 281 -52.86 11.88 -14.67
C PRO A 281 -53.01 12.86 -15.82
N ASP A 282 -54.24 13.16 -16.23
CA ASP A 282 -54.56 14.06 -17.33
C ASP A 282 -55.34 15.29 -16.85
N VAL A 283 -54.88 16.48 -17.25
CA VAL A 283 -55.55 17.75 -16.99
C VAL A 283 -56.45 18.07 -18.18
N ILE A 284 -57.72 18.35 -17.92
CA ILE A 284 -58.75 18.50 -18.97
C ILE A 284 -59.19 19.96 -19.07
N PRO A 285 -58.78 20.70 -20.13
CA PRO A 285 -59.31 22.05 -20.35
C PRO A 285 -60.79 21.98 -20.75
N GLN A 286 -61.61 22.83 -20.15
CA GLN A 286 -63.05 22.92 -20.39
C GLN A 286 -63.36 23.95 -21.48
N GLY A 287 -64.51 23.80 -22.15
CA GLY A 287 -64.95 24.74 -23.19
C GLY A 287 -64.17 24.67 -24.50
N ILE A 288 -63.37 23.63 -24.71
CA ILE A 288 -62.57 23.43 -25.92
C ILE A 288 -63.37 22.70 -27.01
N THR A 289 -63.37 23.25 -28.21
CA THR A 289 -64.01 22.65 -29.41
C THR A 289 -63.14 21.59 -30.08
N ARG A 290 -61.81 21.74 -30.02
CA ARG A 290 -60.84 20.78 -30.56
C ARG A 290 -59.57 20.79 -29.73
N GLU A 291 -59.11 19.61 -29.31
CA GLU A 291 -57.82 19.44 -28.65
C GLU A 291 -56.94 18.43 -29.38
N ILE A 292 -55.68 18.79 -29.59
CA ILE A 292 -54.63 17.91 -30.08
C ILE A 292 -53.46 18.01 -29.11
N GLY A 293 -52.75 16.91 -28.90
CA GLY A 293 -51.56 17.01 -28.07
C GLY A 293 -50.65 15.81 -28.14
N SER A 294 -49.56 15.90 -27.39
CA SER A 294 -48.58 14.82 -27.27
C SER A 294 -48.14 14.60 -25.84
N TRP A 295 -47.74 13.36 -25.56
CA TRP A 295 -47.11 12.91 -24.33
C TRP A 295 -45.67 12.55 -24.62
N ALA A 296 -44.75 13.06 -23.81
CA ALA A 296 -43.39 12.56 -23.66
C ALA A 296 -43.28 11.93 -22.27
N VAL A 297 -42.95 10.65 -22.22
CA VAL A 297 -42.81 9.89 -20.97
C VAL A 297 -41.36 9.44 -20.82
N GLY A 298 -40.77 9.75 -19.67
CA GLY A 298 -39.48 9.24 -19.22
C GLY A 298 -39.58 8.69 -17.81
N TRP A 299 -38.65 7.82 -17.43
CA TRP A 299 -38.57 7.23 -16.10
C TRP A 299 -37.12 7.03 -15.69
N GLU A 300 -36.86 6.96 -14.39
CA GLU A 300 -35.54 6.65 -13.83
C GLU A 300 -35.12 5.21 -14.17
N SER A 301 -33.81 4.97 -14.33
CA SER A 301 -33.24 3.68 -14.74
C SER A 301 -33.50 2.52 -13.77
N LEU A 302 -33.97 2.81 -12.55
CA LEU A 302 -34.32 1.81 -11.53
C LEU A 302 -35.74 1.23 -11.72
N LEU A 303 -36.48 1.70 -12.73
CA LEU A 303 -37.88 1.36 -12.95
C LEU A 303 -38.06 0.53 -14.22
N ASP A 304 -38.77 -0.60 -14.09
CA ASP A 304 -39.33 -1.34 -15.22
C ASP A 304 -40.74 -0.79 -15.50
N VAL A 305 -40.90 -0.18 -16.67
CA VAL A 305 -42.16 0.46 -17.09
C VAL A 305 -42.69 -0.19 -18.36
N VAL A 306 -43.89 -0.76 -18.26
CA VAL A 306 -44.59 -1.39 -19.38
C VAL A 306 -45.90 -0.65 -19.65
N PHE A 307 -46.13 -0.22 -20.89
CA PHE A 307 -47.41 0.37 -21.28
C PHE A 307 -48.42 -0.76 -21.52
N VAL A 308 -49.48 -0.81 -20.71
CA VAL A 308 -50.47 -1.91 -20.75
C VAL A 308 -51.76 -1.51 -21.44
N GLU A 309 -52.08 -0.21 -21.47
CA GLU A 309 -53.27 0.29 -22.17
C GLU A 309 -53.03 1.70 -22.72
N THR A 310 -53.30 1.89 -24.00
CA THR A 310 -53.20 3.18 -24.69
C THR A 310 -54.50 3.48 -25.40
N ASN A 311 -55.22 4.51 -24.98
CA ASN A 311 -56.52 4.88 -25.53
C ASN A 311 -56.45 6.25 -26.23
N GLY A 312 -57.00 6.35 -27.44
CA GLY A 312 -57.07 7.63 -28.19
C GLY A 312 -55.73 8.21 -28.61
N VAL A 313 -54.63 7.46 -28.50
CA VAL A 313 -53.25 7.92 -28.76
C VAL A 313 -52.55 7.05 -29.82
N ARG A 314 -51.62 7.67 -30.57
CA ARG A 314 -50.71 7.01 -31.52
C ARG A 314 -49.27 7.20 -31.06
N GLN A 315 -48.48 6.13 -31.00
CA GLN A 315 -47.06 6.22 -30.66
C GLN A 315 -46.25 6.90 -31.79
N LEU A 316 -45.26 7.71 -31.42
CA LEU A 316 -44.29 8.36 -32.30
C LEU A 316 -42.86 7.91 -31.96
N GLN A 317 -41.89 8.28 -32.79
CA GLN A 317 -40.46 8.12 -32.44
C GLN A 317 -40.07 9.06 -31.31
N ASN A 318 -39.12 8.65 -30.45
CA ASN A 318 -38.75 9.41 -29.26
C ASN A 318 -38.20 10.81 -29.58
N ASN A 319 -37.56 10.97 -30.73
CA ASN A 319 -37.00 12.24 -31.21
C ASN A 319 -38.02 13.15 -31.92
N GLU A 320 -39.27 12.72 -32.10
CA GLU A 320 -40.34 13.51 -32.75
C GLU A 320 -41.09 14.42 -31.76
N PHE A 321 -40.88 14.26 -30.46
CA PHE A 321 -41.50 15.16 -29.47
C PHE A 321 -40.98 16.59 -29.65
N ARG A 322 -41.90 17.56 -29.68
CA ARG A 322 -41.63 18.99 -29.74
C ARG A 322 -42.44 19.65 -28.61
N PRO A 323 -41.80 20.14 -27.53
CA PRO A 323 -42.51 20.91 -26.52
C PRO A 323 -43.03 22.22 -27.13
N LEU A 324 -44.19 22.71 -26.65
CA LEU A 324 -44.75 23.99 -27.09
C LEU A 324 -44.01 25.21 -26.53
N ASP A 325 -43.14 25.00 -25.56
CA ASP A 325 -42.22 25.99 -25.04
C ASP A 325 -40.76 25.52 -25.14
N ASP A 326 -39.81 26.42 -24.88
CA ASP A 326 -38.38 26.11 -25.00
C ASP A 326 -37.83 25.23 -23.85
N LYS A 327 -38.69 24.74 -22.94
CA LYS A 327 -38.28 24.04 -21.72
C LYS A 327 -38.56 22.54 -21.80
N ARG A 328 -37.49 21.76 -21.87
CA ARG A 328 -37.52 20.31 -21.70
C ARG A 328 -37.12 19.92 -20.27
N THR A 329 -38.04 19.33 -19.52
CA THR A 329 -37.83 18.88 -18.13
C THR A 329 -37.36 17.43 -18.02
N ILE A 330 -37.50 16.64 -19.09
CA ILE A 330 -37.08 15.23 -19.12
C ILE A 330 -35.78 15.11 -19.90
N SER A 331 -34.71 14.69 -19.23
CA SER A 331 -33.38 14.45 -19.82
C SER A 331 -33.44 13.37 -20.91
N GLU A 332 -34.12 12.25 -20.64
CA GLU A 332 -34.24 11.12 -21.57
C GLU A 332 -35.71 10.75 -21.80
N ILE A 333 -36.18 10.92 -23.04
CA ILE A 333 -37.54 10.55 -23.43
C ILE A 333 -37.52 9.10 -23.91
N GLN A 334 -38.28 8.24 -23.22
CA GLN A 334 -38.34 6.81 -23.49
C GLN A 334 -39.52 6.42 -24.40
N ARG A 335 -40.62 7.17 -24.33
CA ARG A 335 -41.80 7.00 -25.19
C ARG A 335 -42.46 8.33 -25.54
N VAL A 336 -43.00 8.42 -26.75
CA VAL A 336 -43.79 9.57 -27.22
C VAL A 336 -45.11 9.09 -27.80
N TYR A 337 -46.19 9.78 -27.45
CA TYR A 337 -47.54 9.53 -27.98
C TYR A 337 -48.18 10.82 -28.46
N ARG A 338 -49.07 10.75 -29.45
CA ARG A 338 -49.87 11.88 -29.95
C ARG A 338 -51.35 11.51 -29.98
N PHE A 339 -52.23 12.40 -29.53
CA PHE A 339 -53.68 12.27 -29.67
C PHE A 339 -54.23 13.44 -30.49
N SER A 340 -55.35 13.21 -31.15
CA SER A 340 -56.04 14.21 -31.99
C SER A 340 -57.44 14.58 -31.50
N SER A 341 -57.92 13.92 -30.45
CA SER A 341 -59.23 14.10 -29.83
C SER A 341 -59.27 13.42 -28.45
N ARG A 342 -60.25 13.77 -27.63
CA ARG A 342 -60.59 13.07 -26.37
C ARG A 342 -61.74 12.07 -26.61
N PRO A 343 -61.93 11.04 -25.75
CA PRO A 343 -61.09 10.68 -24.60
C PRO A 343 -59.75 10.10 -25.01
N GLN A 344 -58.73 10.29 -24.17
CA GLN A 344 -57.37 9.79 -24.39
C GLN A 344 -56.79 9.36 -23.05
N GLY A 345 -55.84 8.42 -23.05
CA GLY A 345 -55.21 7.98 -21.82
C GLY A 345 -54.05 7.02 -22.03
N LEU A 346 -53.13 7.05 -21.06
CA LEU A 346 -51.99 6.15 -20.95
C LEU A 346 -52.06 5.44 -19.60
N THR A 347 -52.14 4.11 -19.64
CA THR A 347 -52.00 3.28 -18.45
C THR A 347 -50.77 2.40 -18.59
N LEU A 348 -49.97 2.37 -17.55
CA LEU A 348 -48.71 1.65 -17.49
C LEU A 348 -48.62 0.84 -16.20
N GLU A 349 -47.79 -0.19 -16.24
CA GLU A 349 -47.42 -1.00 -15.11
C GLU A 349 -45.97 -0.69 -14.77
N ILE A 350 -45.70 -0.39 -13.49
CA ILE A 350 -44.38 -0.02 -12.98
C ILE A 350 -44.00 -1.02 -11.90
N LYS A 351 -42.76 -1.48 -11.91
CA LYS A 351 -42.11 -2.05 -10.72
C LYS A 351 -40.69 -1.52 -10.62
N ARG A 352 -40.10 -1.64 -9.44
CA ARG A 352 -38.66 -1.47 -9.27
C ARG A 352 -37.93 -2.64 -9.96
N GLU A 353 -36.99 -2.32 -10.84
CA GLU A 353 -36.09 -3.32 -11.41
C GLU A 353 -35.17 -3.83 -10.29
N PRO A 354 -35.13 -5.14 -10.01
CA PRO A 354 -34.27 -5.66 -8.95
C PRO A 354 -32.81 -5.41 -9.31
N SER A 355 -32.08 -4.72 -8.44
CA SER A 355 -30.64 -4.56 -8.61
C SER A 355 -29.97 -5.91 -8.35
N GLN A 356 -29.29 -6.46 -9.36
CA GLN A 356 -28.56 -7.72 -9.25
C GLN A 356 -27.07 -7.44 -9.05
N ALA A 357 -26.39 -8.29 -8.30
CA ALA A 357 -24.94 -8.21 -8.16
C ALA A 357 -24.35 -9.62 -8.23
N ASP A 358 -23.43 -9.81 -9.18
CA ASP A 358 -22.56 -10.98 -9.23
C ASP A 358 -21.26 -10.64 -8.51
N VAL A 359 -20.98 -11.32 -7.41
CA VAL A 359 -19.88 -10.98 -6.51
C VAL A 359 -18.84 -12.09 -6.48
N LYS A 360 -17.58 -11.71 -6.65
CA LYS A 360 -16.42 -12.55 -6.30
C LYS A 360 -15.70 -11.91 -5.13
N GLN A 361 -15.58 -12.65 -4.04
CA GLN A 361 -15.04 -12.16 -2.79
C GLN A 361 -13.81 -12.97 -2.39
N TYR A 362 -12.79 -12.26 -1.93
CA TYR A 362 -11.52 -12.81 -1.49
C TYR A 362 -11.24 -12.29 -0.08
N SER A 363 -11.38 -13.17 0.92
CA SER A 363 -11.23 -12.84 2.33
C SER A 363 -9.97 -13.49 2.90
N LEU A 364 -9.11 -12.70 3.52
CA LEU A 364 -7.97 -13.13 4.33
C LEU A 364 -8.32 -12.93 5.80
N VAL A 365 -8.14 -13.98 6.60
CA VAL A 365 -8.28 -13.91 8.05
C VAL A 365 -6.99 -14.39 8.70
N ASP A 366 -6.40 -13.53 9.52
CA ASP A 366 -5.18 -13.80 10.28
C ASP A 366 -5.48 -13.83 11.78
N LEU A 367 -5.39 -15.02 12.37
CA LEU A 367 -5.69 -15.27 13.77
C LEU A 367 -4.44 -15.01 14.63
N GLN A 368 -4.34 -13.83 15.23
CA GLN A 368 -3.28 -13.47 16.18
C GLN A 368 -3.79 -13.54 17.63
N PRO A 369 -2.93 -13.62 18.65
CA PRO A 369 -3.33 -13.86 20.05
C PRO A 369 -4.29 -12.84 20.68
N HIS A 370 -4.30 -11.61 20.17
CA HIS A 370 -5.11 -10.51 20.72
C HIS A 370 -6.06 -9.87 19.69
N LYS A 371 -5.82 -10.11 18.40
CA LYS A 371 -6.57 -9.49 17.30
C LYS A 371 -6.69 -10.47 16.14
N THR A 372 -7.90 -10.63 15.62
CA THR A 372 -8.08 -11.29 14.33
C THR A 372 -8.09 -10.20 13.26
N HIS A 373 -7.10 -10.18 12.36
CA HIS A 373 -7.10 -9.24 11.23
C HIS A 373 -7.91 -9.82 10.08
N ILE A 374 -8.75 -8.98 9.46
CA ILE A 374 -9.61 -9.37 8.35
C ILE A 374 -9.40 -8.39 7.20
N VAL A 375 -9.14 -8.94 6.01
CA VAL A 375 -9.09 -8.19 4.75
C VAL A 375 -10.03 -8.85 3.76
N SER A 376 -11.03 -8.13 3.27
CA SER A 376 -11.95 -8.61 2.26
C SER A 376 -11.85 -7.75 1.00
N ILE A 377 -11.56 -8.38 -0.13
CA ILE A 377 -11.55 -7.78 -1.47
C ILE A 377 -12.80 -8.27 -2.19
N ILE A 378 -13.64 -7.36 -2.64
CA ILE A 378 -14.96 -7.63 -3.21
C ILE A 378 -14.97 -7.10 -4.63
N ASP A 379 -15.01 -8.00 -5.60
CA ASP A 379 -15.20 -7.70 -7.01
C ASP A 379 -16.68 -7.90 -7.34
N ALA A 380 -17.44 -6.80 -7.39
CA ALA A 380 -18.85 -6.80 -7.68
C ALA A 380 -19.12 -6.34 -9.12
N ASN A 381 -19.91 -7.12 -9.87
CA ASN A 381 -20.50 -6.69 -11.13
C ASN A 381 -21.97 -6.31 -10.89
N LEU A 382 -22.23 -5.00 -10.82
CA LEU A 382 -23.54 -4.42 -10.54
C LEU A 382 -24.38 -4.38 -11.82
N GLN A 383 -25.47 -5.14 -11.86
CA GLN A 383 -26.35 -5.29 -13.02
C GLN A 383 -27.77 -4.77 -12.70
N GLY A 384 -28.49 -4.33 -13.74
CA GLY A 384 -29.80 -3.72 -13.59
C GLY A 384 -29.69 -2.31 -13.02
N ALA A 385 -30.46 -2.02 -11.99
CA ALA A 385 -30.59 -0.69 -11.38
C ALA A 385 -29.24 -0.17 -10.80
N ALA A 386 -28.81 1.04 -11.20
CA ALA A 386 -27.57 1.68 -10.73
C ALA A 386 -27.58 1.93 -9.22
N ARG A 387 -26.49 1.61 -8.51
CA ARG A 387 -26.41 1.73 -7.05
C ARG A 387 -25.62 2.97 -6.63
N LEU A 388 -26.20 3.81 -5.77
CA LEU A 388 -25.49 4.90 -5.09
C LEU A 388 -24.76 4.41 -3.83
N ALA A 389 -25.16 3.24 -3.31
CA ALA A 389 -24.59 2.65 -2.10
C ALA A 389 -24.55 1.13 -2.20
N VAL A 390 -23.65 0.51 -1.44
CA VAL A 390 -23.63 -0.94 -1.22
C VAL A 390 -23.49 -1.24 0.26
N ASP A 391 -24.20 -2.29 0.69
CA ASP A 391 -24.20 -2.72 2.08
C ASP A 391 -23.38 -4.00 2.23
N LEU A 392 -22.50 -3.98 3.22
CA LEU A 392 -21.62 -5.07 3.57
C LEU A 392 -21.89 -5.50 5.01
N GLU A 393 -22.29 -6.75 5.22
CA GLU A 393 -22.40 -7.32 6.56
C GLU A 393 -21.01 -7.67 7.10
N LEU A 394 -20.66 -7.07 8.23
CA LEU A 394 -19.41 -7.34 8.92
C LEU A 394 -19.54 -8.57 9.82
N PRO A 395 -18.47 -9.37 10.00
CA PRO A 395 -18.38 -10.35 11.08
C PRO A 395 -18.65 -9.72 12.45
N GLU A 396 -19.16 -10.52 13.37
CA GLU A 396 -19.45 -10.09 14.74
C GLU A 396 -18.21 -9.44 15.39
N ASN A 397 -18.41 -8.28 16.03
CA ASN A 397 -17.37 -7.48 16.70
C ASN A 397 -16.22 -6.98 15.81
N MET A 398 -16.35 -7.03 14.47
CA MET A 398 -15.34 -6.47 13.57
C MET A 398 -15.40 -4.93 13.57
N GLN A 399 -14.26 -4.29 13.80
CA GLN A 399 -14.05 -2.86 13.61
C GLN A 399 -13.37 -2.59 12.27
N PRO A 400 -14.02 -1.91 11.31
CA PRO A 400 -13.38 -1.50 10.07
C PRO A 400 -12.36 -0.39 10.34
N ILE A 401 -11.18 -0.50 9.72
CA ILE A 401 -10.09 0.50 9.80
C ILE A 401 -9.99 1.27 8.49
N GLU A 402 -10.06 0.57 7.36
CA GLU A 402 -9.77 1.14 6.05
C GLU A 402 -10.74 0.57 5.01
N ILE A 403 -11.40 1.46 4.29
CA ILE A 403 -12.31 1.15 3.19
C ILE A 403 -11.78 1.89 1.96
N ASN A 404 -11.36 1.15 0.95
CA ASN A 404 -10.91 1.68 -0.33
C ASN A 404 -11.71 1.06 -1.47
N GLY A 405 -11.85 1.75 -2.59
CA GLY A 405 -12.50 1.19 -3.77
C GLY A 405 -12.81 2.24 -4.82
N ASP A 406 -13.41 1.77 -5.92
CA ASP A 406 -13.80 2.63 -7.04
C ASP A 406 -14.91 3.61 -6.61
N ASP A 407 -14.72 4.91 -6.87
CA ASP A 407 -15.70 5.99 -6.62
C ASP A 407 -16.27 6.04 -5.20
N VAL A 408 -15.56 5.54 -4.19
CA VAL A 408 -16.00 5.61 -2.78
C VAL A 408 -15.96 7.08 -2.30
N GLN A 409 -17.11 7.60 -1.90
CA GLN A 409 -17.24 8.96 -1.37
C GLN A 409 -17.20 8.99 0.17
N ASP A 410 -17.97 8.11 0.80
CA ASP A 410 -18.10 8.04 2.26
C ASP A 410 -18.56 6.64 2.69
N TRP A 411 -18.43 6.32 3.98
CA TRP A 411 -18.92 5.06 4.54
C TRP A 411 -19.32 5.24 6.00
N PHE A 412 -20.29 4.43 6.45
CA PHE A 412 -20.73 4.43 7.84
C PHE A 412 -21.21 3.05 8.26
N VAL A 413 -21.14 2.77 9.57
CA VAL A 413 -21.56 1.49 10.15
C VAL A 413 -22.85 1.69 10.92
N THR A 414 -23.83 0.82 10.66
CA THR A 414 -25.11 0.77 11.38
C THR A 414 -25.31 -0.62 12.00
N GLN A 415 -26.08 -0.67 13.09
CA GLN A 415 -26.55 -1.93 13.67
C GLN A 415 -28.07 -1.97 13.53
N PRO A 416 -28.61 -2.67 12.52
CA PRO A 416 -30.05 -2.76 12.30
C PRO A 416 -30.75 -3.41 13.49
N GLU A 417 -31.90 -2.87 13.89
CA GLU A 417 -32.69 -3.38 15.02
C GLU A 417 -33.10 -4.85 14.77
N GLY A 418 -32.67 -5.77 15.62
CA GLY A 418 -32.95 -7.21 15.51
C GLY A 418 -31.95 -8.04 14.67
N GLN A 419 -30.87 -7.47 14.15
CA GLN A 419 -29.77 -8.23 13.53
C GLN A 419 -28.54 -8.31 14.45
N ALA A 420 -27.90 -9.49 14.51
CA ALA A 420 -26.70 -9.69 15.32
C ALA A 420 -25.46 -8.99 14.75
N ASN A 421 -25.38 -8.86 13.43
CA ASN A 421 -24.21 -8.33 12.73
C ASN A 421 -24.41 -6.86 12.32
N THR A 422 -23.35 -6.08 12.43
CA THR A 422 -23.32 -4.69 11.94
C THR A 422 -23.21 -4.64 10.42
N VAL A 423 -23.87 -3.64 9.81
CA VAL A 423 -23.85 -3.38 8.37
C VAL A 423 -23.01 -2.14 8.10
N LEU A 424 -21.98 -2.30 7.28
CA LEU A 424 -21.17 -1.24 6.70
C LEU A 424 -21.79 -0.80 5.38
N THR A 425 -22.31 0.42 5.32
CA THR A 425 -22.81 1.04 4.10
C THR A 425 -21.72 1.89 3.48
N ILE A 426 -21.40 1.62 2.21
CA ILE A 426 -20.42 2.39 1.41
C ILE A 426 -21.20 3.22 0.39
N LEU A 427 -21.02 4.54 0.41
CA LEU A 427 -21.62 5.49 -0.52
C LEU A 427 -20.66 5.79 -1.68
N PHE A 428 -21.15 5.72 -2.90
CA PHE A 428 -20.44 6.12 -4.10
C PHE A 428 -20.66 7.60 -4.42
N SER A 429 -19.67 8.24 -5.05
CA SER A 429 -19.76 9.64 -5.49
C SER A 429 -20.78 9.87 -6.60
N GLN A 430 -21.19 8.81 -7.30
CA GLN A 430 -22.20 8.79 -8.35
C GLN A 430 -22.85 7.40 -8.47
N PRO A 431 -24.08 7.25 -8.99
CA PRO A 431 -24.69 5.94 -9.20
C PRO A 431 -23.83 5.05 -10.10
N ARG A 432 -23.51 3.82 -9.66
CA ARG A 432 -22.64 2.87 -10.35
C ARG A 432 -23.41 1.71 -10.98
N GLN A 433 -22.98 1.31 -12.18
CA GLN A 433 -23.31 0.07 -12.87
C GLN A 433 -22.02 -0.57 -13.40
N GLY A 434 -22.03 -1.88 -13.62
CA GLY A 434 -20.86 -2.63 -14.06
C GLY A 434 -19.91 -2.98 -12.91
N ASN A 435 -18.62 -3.13 -13.23
CA ASN A 435 -17.63 -3.58 -12.27
C ASN A 435 -17.28 -2.51 -11.23
N ALA A 436 -17.21 -2.92 -9.97
CA ALA A 436 -16.72 -2.14 -8.84
C ALA A 436 -15.87 -3.04 -7.94
N ARG A 437 -14.65 -2.61 -7.63
CA ARG A 437 -13.77 -3.27 -6.66
C ARG A 437 -13.77 -2.50 -5.34
N LEU A 438 -13.98 -3.22 -4.25
CA LEU A 438 -13.94 -2.70 -2.88
C LEU A 438 -12.95 -3.50 -2.04
N VAL A 439 -12.23 -2.83 -1.15
CA VAL A 439 -11.29 -3.42 -0.21
C VAL A 439 -11.63 -2.92 1.18
N VAL A 440 -11.99 -3.85 2.06
CA VAL A 440 -12.32 -3.57 3.46
C VAL A 440 -11.26 -4.24 4.33
N ARG A 441 -10.63 -3.45 5.21
CA ARG A 441 -9.69 -3.94 6.22
C ARG A 441 -10.24 -3.61 7.60
N GLY A 442 -10.09 -4.54 8.52
CA GLY A 442 -10.48 -4.34 9.91
C GLY A 442 -9.92 -5.41 10.83
N PHE A 443 -10.35 -5.38 12.08
CA PHE A 443 -9.95 -6.37 13.07
C PHE A 443 -11.08 -6.68 14.05
N ILE A 444 -11.03 -7.88 14.63
CA ILE A 444 -11.84 -8.27 15.78
C ILE A 444 -10.90 -8.33 16.98
N GLN A 445 -11.24 -7.63 18.08
CA GLN A 445 -10.51 -7.72 19.33
C GLN A 445 -10.85 -9.06 20.00
N GLN A 446 -9.83 -9.87 20.34
CA GLN A 446 -10.04 -11.12 21.07
C GLN A 446 -9.98 -10.86 22.58
N GLU A 447 -10.98 -11.34 23.32
CA GLU A 447 -10.91 -11.42 24.78
C GLU A 447 -10.00 -12.61 25.18
N ASN A 448 -9.29 -12.50 26.31
CA ASN A 448 -8.16 -13.35 26.75
C ASN A 448 -8.40 -14.88 26.83
N SER A 449 -9.54 -15.39 26.39
CA SER A 449 -9.78 -16.81 26.16
C SER A 449 -10.01 -17.05 24.68
N LEU A 450 -8.97 -17.43 23.95
CA LEU A 450 -9.20 -18.11 22.67
C LEU A 450 -10.00 -19.37 22.96
N GLN A 451 -11.29 -19.32 22.62
CA GLN A 451 -12.16 -20.49 22.64
C GLN A 451 -11.48 -21.62 21.86
N GLU A 452 -11.68 -22.87 22.27
CA GLU A 452 -11.14 -24.02 21.52
C GLU A 452 -11.56 -23.98 20.05
N SER A 453 -12.68 -23.34 19.71
CA SER A 453 -13.14 -23.10 18.34
C SER A 453 -13.54 -21.64 18.15
N ILE A 454 -13.08 -21.02 17.06
CA ILE A 454 -13.39 -19.63 16.71
C ILE A 454 -14.19 -19.61 15.39
N PRO A 455 -15.30 -18.85 15.32
CA PRO A 455 -15.98 -18.58 14.06
C PRO A 455 -15.16 -17.66 13.17
N VAL A 456 -14.91 -18.06 11.93
CA VAL A 456 -14.12 -17.33 10.94
C VAL A 456 -14.93 -17.12 9.66
N ARG A 457 -15.00 -15.86 9.21
CA ARG A 457 -15.53 -15.46 7.89
C ARG A 457 -15.01 -14.08 7.50
N GLY A 458 -15.15 -13.74 6.22
CA GLY A 458 -14.95 -12.36 5.76
C GLY A 458 -16.21 -11.50 5.88
N VAL A 459 -16.07 -10.26 5.42
CA VAL A 459 -17.17 -9.31 5.20
C VAL A 459 -18.03 -9.80 4.05
N ARG A 460 -19.36 -9.70 4.09
CA ARG A 460 -20.26 -10.21 3.03
C ARG A 460 -21.06 -9.10 2.37
N MET A 461 -21.07 -9.04 1.04
CA MET A 461 -21.95 -8.11 0.33
C MET A 461 -23.43 -8.54 0.40
N LEU A 462 -24.30 -7.64 0.84
CA LEU A 462 -25.74 -7.84 0.88
C LEU A 462 -26.38 -7.54 -0.49
N GLY A 463 -27.48 -8.24 -0.80
CA GLY A 463 -28.19 -8.08 -2.08
C GLY A 463 -27.43 -8.61 -3.30
N ALA A 464 -26.51 -9.57 -3.10
CA ALA A 464 -25.86 -10.31 -4.17
C ALA A 464 -26.75 -11.46 -4.68
N THR A 465 -26.90 -11.56 -6.00
CA THR A 465 -27.70 -12.61 -6.67
C THR A 465 -26.89 -13.89 -6.84
N ARG A 466 -25.60 -13.76 -7.19
CA ARG A 466 -24.62 -14.86 -7.19
C ARG A 466 -23.39 -14.40 -6.42
N SER A 467 -22.85 -15.30 -5.59
CA SER A 467 -21.64 -15.02 -4.82
C SER A 467 -20.69 -16.20 -4.90
N THR A 468 -19.43 -15.92 -5.15
CA THR A 468 -18.32 -16.85 -4.93
C THR A 468 -17.38 -16.22 -3.93
N GLU A 469 -17.18 -16.88 -2.79
CA GLU A 469 -16.24 -16.46 -1.75
C GLU A 469 -15.08 -17.44 -1.65
N TYR A 470 -13.86 -16.90 -1.70
CA TYR A 470 -12.65 -17.58 -1.27
C TYR A 470 -12.23 -17.03 0.08
N LEU A 471 -12.10 -17.90 1.07
CA LEU A 471 -11.64 -17.55 2.41
C LEU A 471 -10.30 -18.25 2.68
N ALA A 472 -9.29 -17.46 3.03
CA ALA A 472 -7.96 -17.93 3.37
C ALA A 472 -7.68 -17.61 4.83
N VAL A 473 -7.33 -18.63 5.60
CA VAL A 473 -7.11 -18.54 7.05
C VAL A 473 -5.65 -18.86 7.37
N GLY A 474 -5.03 -17.93 8.08
CA GLY A 474 -3.73 -18.11 8.74
C GLY A 474 -3.84 -17.89 10.23
N ALA A 475 -2.76 -18.18 10.95
CA ALA A 475 -2.64 -17.91 12.37
C ALA A 475 -1.18 -17.69 12.76
N ALA A 476 -0.99 -17.08 13.92
CA ALA A 476 0.33 -17.02 14.57
C ALA A 476 0.95 -18.43 14.70
N GLU A 477 2.27 -18.51 14.57
CA GLU A 477 2.98 -19.79 14.46
C GLU A 477 2.82 -20.71 15.67
N MET A 478 2.47 -20.16 16.82
CA MET A 478 2.16 -20.89 18.06
C MET A 478 0.84 -21.69 18.00
N TYR A 479 0.02 -21.53 16.96
CA TYR A 479 -1.26 -22.21 16.82
C TYR A 479 -1.26 -23.24 15.67
N GLY A 480 -1.63 -24.46 16.01
CA GLY A 480 -2.15 -25.45 15.07
C GLY A 480 -3.60 -25.13 14.72
N LEU A 481 -3.93 -25.14 13.43
CA LEU A 481 -5.27 -24.88 12.90
C LEU A 481 -5.90 -26.19 12.43
N THR A 482 -7.09 -26.51 12.92
CA THR A 482 -7.91 -27.61 12.41
C THR A 482 -9.32 -27.14 12.13
N VAL A 483 -9.95 -27.65 11.07
CA VAL A 483 -11.35 -27.31 10.75
C VAL A 483 -12.26 -28.13 11.67
N ALA A 484 -13.01 -27.46 12.54
CA ALA A 484 -14.03 -28.11 13.37
C ALA A 484 -15.33 -28.29 12.58
N GLU A 485 -15.76 -27.26 11.85
CA GLU A 485 -16.95 -27.29 10.99
C GLU A 485 -16.76 -26.32 9.83
N ALA A 486 -16.97 -26.78 8.59
CA ALA A 486 -16.82 -25.94 7.39
C ALA A 486 -18.10 -25.18 7.00
N GLY A 487 -19.20 -25.40 7.72
CA GLY A 487 -20.53 -24.91 7.34
C GLY A 487 -20.91 -25.39 5.94
N ASN A 488 -21.34 -24.45 5.09
CA ASN A 488 -21.63 -24.69 3.67
C ASN A 488 -20.44 -24.40 2.73
N SER A 489 -19.22 -24.28 3.25
CA SER A 489 -18.00 -24.04 2.47
C SER A 489 -17.23 -25.33 2.21
N GLN A 490 -16.55 -25.43 1.06
CA GLN A 490 -15.67 -26.54 0.72
C GLN A 490 -14.22 -26.18 1.09
N THR A 491 -13.54 -27.05 1.83
CA THR A 491 -12.11 -26.89 2.11
C THR A 491 -11.30 -27.12 0.85
N ILE A 492 -10.34 -26.22 0.59
CA ILE A 492 -9.40 -26.30 -0.53
C ILE A 492 -7.97 -26.08 -0.04
N ALA A 493 -7.00 -26.71 -0.70
CA ALA A 493 -5.60 -26.56 -0.36
C ALA A 493 -5.12 -25.12 -0.63
N PRO A 494 -4.19 -24.55 0.18
CA PRO A 494 -3.75 -23.16 0.03
C PRO A 494 -3.17 -22.81 -1.35
N ASP A 495 -2.53 -23.77 -2.02
CA ASP A 495 -1.97 -23.64 -3.37
C ASP A 495 -3.03 -23.51 -4.48
N ARG A 496 -4.28 -23.91 -4.19
CA ARG A 496 -5.43 -23.75 -5.09
C ARG A 496 -6.19 -22.44 -4.89
N LEU A 497 -5.79 -21.61 -3.92
CA LEU A 497 -6.41 -20.31 -3.71
C LEU A 497 -6.04 -19.34 -4.83
N PRO A 498 -6.95 -18.40 -5.19
CA PRO A 498 -6.66 -17.35 -6.17
C PRO A 498 -5.44 -16.51 -5.79
N THR A 499 -4.61 -16.15 -6.78
CA THR A 499 -3.36 -15.38 -6.60
C THR A 499 -3.57 -14.02 -5.92
N VAL A 500 -4.77 -13.45 -6.01
CA VAL A 500 -5.13 -12.21 -5.30
C VAL A 500 -4.92 -12.38 -3.78
N LEU A 501 -5.31 -13.51 -3.20
CA LEU A 501 -5.15 -13.76 -1.77
C LEU A 501 -3.68 -13.90 -1.38
N THR A 502 -2.90 -14.66 -2.15
CA THR A 502 -1.48 -14.88 -1.86
C THR A 502 -0.64 -13.62 -2.06
N SER A 503 -1.02 -12.72 -2.98
CA SER A 503 -0.33 -11.44 -3.20
C SER A 503 -0.54 -10.41 -2.07
N VAL A 504 -1.63 -10.53 -1.31
CA VAL A 504 -2.00 -9.59 -0.25
C VAL A 504 -1.67 -10.12 1.14
N ALA A 505 -1.59 -11.45 1.30
CA ALA A 505 -1.24 -12.09 2.56
C ALA A 505 0.19 -11.72 2.99
N LYS A 506 0.30 -11.15 4.20
CA LYS A 506 1.59 -10.89 4.87
C LYS A 506 1.97 -12.00 5.87
N PHE A 507 1.27 -13.12 5.81
CA PHE A 507 1.35 -14.26 6.72
C PHE A 507 1.12 -15.55 5.92
N PRO A 508 1.61 -16.71 6.39
CA PRO A 508 1.40 -17.98 5.70
C PRO A 508 -0.07 -18.42 5.81
N ILE A 509 -0.70 -18.63 4.66
CA ILE A 509 -2.06 -19.19 4.59
C ILE A 509 -1.97 -20.69 4.88
N ARG A 510 -2.69 -21.17 5.90
CA ARG A 510 -2.66 -22.59 6.30
C ARG A 510 -3.89 -23.37 5.83
N ILE A 511 -5.06 -22.73 5.72
CA ILE A 511 -6.31 -23.39 5.29
C ILE A 511 -7.06 -22.47 4.32
N GLY A 512 -7.58 -23.04 3.22
CA GLY A 512 -8.44 -22.35 2.27
C GLY A 512 -9.86 -22.91 2.23
N PHE A 513 -10.83 -22.07 1.90
CA PHE A 513 -12.23 -22.42 1.69
C PHE A 513 -12.79 -21.77 0.43
N LEU A 514 -13.73 -22.45 -0.21
CA LEU A 514 -14.52 -21.97 -1.34
C LEU A 514 -16.01 -22.12 -1.03
N ASN A 515 -16.77 -21.04 -1.20
CA ASN A 515 -18.21 -21.02 -1.11
C ASN A 515 -18.81 -20.41 -2.38
N ASN A 516 -19.88 -21.01 -2.92
CA ASN A 516 -20.58 -20.52 -4.12
C ASN A 516 -22.04 -20.12 -3.83
N LEU A 517 -22.39 -19.95 -2.55
CA LEU A 517 -23.71 -19.54 -2.08
C LEU A 517 -23.66 -18.09 -1.60
N SER A 518 -24.74 -17.35 -1.78
CA SER A 518 -24.90 -15.99 -1.25
C SER A 518 -25.03 -15.93 0.27
N THR A 519 -25.20 -17.08 0.94
CA THR A 519 -25.38 -17.21 2.39
C THR A 519 -24.25 -18.00 3.05
N ALA A 520 -23.00 -17.54 2.88
CA ALA A 520 -21.86 -18.15 3.56
C ALA A 520 -22.04 -18.16 5.08
N GLN A 521 -21.91 -19.34 5.69
CA GLN A 521 -21.89 -19.51 7.14
C GLN A 521 -20.47 -19.37 7.68
N ASN A 522 -20.35 -19.08 8.98
CA ASN A 522 -19.06 -19.06 9.67
C ASN A 522 -18.41 -20.44 9.57
N VAL A 523 -17.12 -20.47 9.27
CA VAL A 523 -16.30 -21.67 9.43
C VAL A 523 -15.80 -21.72 10.87
N GLN A 524 -15.95 -22.85 11.53
CA GLN A 524 -15.43 -23.07 12.88
C GLN A 524 -14.02 -23.62 12.82
N ILE A 525 -13.05 -22.84 13.30
CA ILE A 525 -11.64 -23.19 13.31
C ILE A 525 -11.21 -23.49 14.74
N ARG A 526 -10.72 -24.71 14.98
CA ARG A 526 -10.15 -25.10 16.25
C ARG A 526 -8.68 -24.72 16.33
N LEU A 527 -8.33 -23.89 17.32
CA LEU A 527 -6.97 -23.48 17.60
C LEU A 527 -6.42 -24.34 18.72
N LYS A 528 -5.31 -25.02 18.44
CA LYS A 528 -4.52 -25.72 19.47
C LYS A 528 -3.20 -25.01 19.62
N ARG A 529 -2.86 -24.55 20.81
CA ARG A 529 -1.51 -24.05 21.09
C ARG A 529 -0.53 -25.22 20.93
N GLU A 530 0.38 -25.13 19.97
CA GLU A 530 1.43 -26.12 19.77
C GLU A 530 2.68 -25.68 20.54
N GLN A 531 3.35 -26.63 21.19
CA GLN A 531 4.66 -26.40 21.80
C GLN A 531 5.74 -26.69 20.76
N ALA A 532 6.77 -25.84 20.74
CA ALA A 532 7.89 -25.98 19.82
C ALA A 532 8.59 -27.31 20.08
N GLN A 533 8.76 -28.11 19.03
CA GLN A 533 9.61 -29.29 19.07
C GLN A 533 10.96 -28.94 18.48
N VAL A 534 11.99 -28.96 19.31
CA VAL A 534 13.33 -28.54 18.96
C VAL A 534 14.25 -29.76 18.94
N LYS A 535 14.92 -29.96 17.81
CA LYS A 535 16.05 -30.89 17.67
C LYS A 535 17.31 -30.06 17.50
N ALA A 536 18.45 -30.53 17.94
CA ALA A 536 19.66 -29.73 17.78
C ALA A 536 20.93 -30.53 17.56
N ASP A 537 21.81 -30.02 16.72
CA ASP A 537 23.11 -30.58 16.47
C ASP A 537 24.20 -29.57 16.82
N SER A 538 25.37 -30.07 17.20
CA SER A 538 26.54 -29.24 17.47
C SER A 538 27.81 -29.86 16.89
N VAL A 539 28.65 -29.01 16.35
CA VAL A 539 30.00 -29.35 15.88
C VAL A 539 30.99 -28.47 16.64
N THR A 540 31.91 -29.12 17.37
CA THR A 540 33.03 -28.47 18.06
C THR A 540 34.32 -28.69 17.26
N LEU A 541 34.82 -27.65 16.63
CA LEU A 541 36.16 -27.64 16.05
C LEU A 541 37.18 -27.37 17.16
N ILE A 542 38.17 -28.26 17.29
CA ILE A 542 39.32 -28.10 18.20
C ILE A 542 40.55 -27.91 17.34
N ALA A 543 41.03 -26.68 17.21
CA ALA A 543 42.24 -26.35 16.49
C ALA A 543 43.41 -26.21 17.48
N VAL A 544 44.40 -27.09 17.36
CA VAL A 544 45.57 -27.11 18.24
C VAL A 544 46.73 -26.44 17.52
N SER A 545 47.16 -25.27 18.00
CA SER A 545 48.28 -24.50 17.45
C SER A 545 49.54 -24.66 18.30
N GLU A 546 50.64 -23.97 17.97
CA GLU A 546 51.86 -23.98 18.80
C GLU A 546 51.70 -23.23 20.13
N ALA A 547 50.70 -22.34 20.26
CA ALA A 547 50.57 -21.42 21.39
C ALA A 547 49.24 -21.52 22.15
N SER A 548 48.18 -22.00 21.51
CA SER A 548 46.82 -22.05 22.05
C SER A 548 46.03 -23.24 21.53
N ILE A 549 44.91 -23.52 22.20
CA ILE A 549 43.85 -24.37 21.67
C ILE A 549 42.63 -23.48 21.43
N ASP A 550 42.16 -23.46 20.19
CA ASP A 550 40.99 -22.68 19.79
C ASP A 550 39.80 -23.64 19.57
N TYR A 551 38.71 -23.36 20.26
CA TYR A 551 37.44 -24.06 20.14
C TYR A 551 36.47 -23.21 19.31
N GLY A 552 36.03 -23.74 18.17
CA GLY A 552 34.93 -23.19 17.38
C GLY A 552 33.68 -24.04 17.58
N LEU A 553 32.63 -23.48 18.17
CA LEU A 553 31.33 -24.12 18.32
C LEU A 553 30.42 -23.68 17.17
N SER A 554 29.81 -24.65 16.50
CA SER A 554 28.68 -24.43 15.60
C SER A 554 27.47 -25.15 16.18
N LEU A 555 26.40 -24.42 16.48
CA LEU A 555 25.19 -24.90 17.13
C LEU A 555 24.02 -24.66 16.20
N GLU A 556 23.24 -25.70 15.93
CA GLU A 556 22.11 -25.65 15.02
C GLU A 556 20.89 -26.25 15.69
N TRP A 557 19.80 -25.47 15.77
CA TRP A 557 18.50 -25.93 16.24
C TRP A 557 17.53 -26.00 15.06
N ASN A 558 16.91 -27.16 14.88
CA ASN A 558 15.84 -27.42 13.93
C ASN A 558 14.50 -27.44 14.69
N ILE A 559 13.63 -26.49 14.37
CA ILE A 559 12.36 -26.22 15.04
C ILE A 559 11.21 -26.76 14.20
N SER A 560 10.23 -27.35 14.87
CA SER A 560 9.01 -27.85 14.23
C SER A 560 7.79 -27.66 15.13
N LYS A 561 6.59 -27.73 14.55
CA LYS A 561 5.27 -27.52 15.18
C LYS A 561 4.97 -26.08 15.58
N ALA A 562 5.79 -25.44 16.40
CA ALA A 562 5.64 -24.04 16.79
C ALA A 562 6.99 -23.32 16.85
N ALA A 563 6.98 -22.02 16.60
CA ALA A 563 8.19 -21.21 16.65
C ALA A 563 8.63 -20.90 18.08
N THR A 564 9.93 -20.73 18.26
CA THR A 564 10.56 -20.33 19.53
C THR A 564 11.61 -19.25 19.28
N ASP A 565 11.81 -18.38 20.25
CA ASP A 565 12.80 -17.30 20.23
C ASP A 565 13.94 -17.49 21.25
N ARG A 566 13.88 -18.55 22.07
CA ARG A 566 14.90 -18.90 23.08
C ARG A 566 15.52 -20.26 22.76
N PHE A 567 16.85 -20.31 22.83
CA PHE A 567 17.64 -21.52 22.58
C PHE A 567 18.70 -21.65 23.67
N ALA A 568 18.94 -22.85 24.20
CA ALA A 568 19.89 -23.01 25.28
C ALA A 568 20.78 -24.24 25.16
N PHE A 569 21.98 -24.12 25.71
CA PHE A 569 22.88 -25.24 25.94
C PHE A 569 23.64 -25.06 27.25
N ILE A 570 24.07 -26.20 27.81
CA ILE A 570 24.92 -26.31 28.98
C ILE A 570 26.32 -26.70 28.53
N GLY A 571 27.32 -26.08 29.12
CA GLY A 571 28.72 -26.45 28.94
C GLY A 571 29.56 -26.21 30.20
N PRO A 572 30.82 -26.69 30.21
CA PRO A 572 31.77 -26.43 31.28
C PRO A 572 31.93 -24.97 31.66
N LYS A 573 32.02 -24.72 32.97
CA LYS A 573 32.16 -23.39 33.57
C LYS A 573 33.43 -22.65 33.14
N TRP A 574 34.49 -23.36 32.74
CA TRP A 574 35.72 -22.73 32.25
C TRP A 574 35.54 -21.93 30.95
N MET A 575 34.45 -22.18 30.20
CA MET A 575 34.09 -21.38 29.02
C MET A 575 33.49 -20.02 29.39
N LYS A 576 33.00 -19.87 30.63
CA LYS A 576 32.47 -18.61 31.13
C LYS A 576 33.53 -17.51 31.01
N ASP A 577 33.10 -16.34 30.55
CA ASP A 577 33.94 -15.17 30.27
C ASP A 577 34.96 -15.32 29.11
N ARG A 578 35.01 -16.48 28.43
CA ARG A 578 35.90 -16.73 27.28
C ARG A 578 35.16 -17.06 25.98
N ILE A 579 33.86 -17.32 26.07
CA ILE A 579 33.00 -17.66 24.95
C ILE A 579 32.41 -16.39 24.33
N GLU A 580 32.61 -16.22 23.03
CA GLU A 580 32.03 -15.12 22.25
C GLU A 580 31.06 -15.68 21.21
N PHE A 581 29.80 -15.24 21.25
CA PHE A 581 28.73 -15.72 20.36
C PHE A 581 28.52 -14.81 19.15
N THR A 582 28.23 -15.43 17.99
CA THR A 582 27.79 -14.74 16.77
C THR A 582 26.60 -15.49 16.15
N ALA A 583 25.48 -14.78 15.96
CA ALA A 583 24.30 -15.24 15.23
C ALA A 583 23.52 -14.04 14.65
N ALA A 584 22.81 -14.24 13.52
CA ALA A 584 22.20 -13.16 12.73
C ALA A 584 21.12 -12.35 13.48
N ASP A 585 20.28 -13.03 14.26
CA ASP A 585 19.14 -12.43 14.98
C ASP A 585 19.30 -12.43 16.51
N LEU A 586 20.53 -12.55 17.00
CA LEU A 586 20.80 -12.57 18.44
C LEU A 586 20.47 -11.22 19.09
N ARG A 587 19.55 -11.25 20.05
CA ARG A 587 19.19 -10.09 20.88
C ARG A 587 20.11 -9.99 22.08
N GLN A 588 20.25 -11.07 22.84
CA GLN A 588 21.09 -11.15 24.03
C GLN A 588 21.43 -12.61 24.38
N VAL A 589 22.47 -12.78 25.19
CA VAL A 589 22.85 -14.07 25.79
C VAL A 589 22.74 -13.96 27.30
N ILE A 590 21.86 -14.75 27.90
CA ILE A 590 21.70 -14.86 29.36
C ILE A 590 22.57 -16.02 29.83
N THR A 591 23.43 -15.76 30.82
CA THR A 591 24.33 -16.77 31.40
C THR A 591 23.86 -17.13 32.80
N VAL A 592 23.56 -18.41 33.04
CA VAL A 592 23.06 -18.94 34.32
C VAL A 592 24.05 -19.96 34.86
N ASP A 593 24.62 -19.71 36.04
CA ASP A 593 25.44 -20.72 36.73
C ASP A 593 24.53 -21.81 37.30
N LEU A 594 24.76 -23.05 36.90
CA LEU A 594 24.01 -24.21 37.41
C LEU A 594 24.69 -24.80 38.64
N ASP A 595 26.01 -24.96 38.60
CA ASP A 595 26.83 -25.49 39.70
C ASP A 595 28.31 -25.03 39.63
N GLU A 596 29.20 -25.71 40.34
CA GLU A 596 30.65 -25.41 40.35
C GLU A 596 31.35 -25.76 39.03
N GLN A 597 30.75 -26.59 38.18
CA GLN A 597 31.37 -27.15 36.97
C GLN A 597 30.63 -26.78 35.68
N ARG A 598 29.37 -26.37 35.74
CA ARG A 598 28.50 -26.15 34.57
C ARG A 598 27.83 -24.78 34.58
N THR A 599 27.73 -24.23 33.37
CA THR A 599 27.04 -22.98 33.07
C THR A 599 26.07 -23.21 31.90
N LYS A 600 24.89 -22.61 31.97
CA LYS A 600 23.87 -22.60 30.91
C LYS A 600 23.91 -21.25 30.20
N TRP A 601 23.93 -21.27 28.88
CA TRP A 601 23.76 -20.09 28.04
C TRP A 601 22.42 -20.17 27.34
N ILE A 602 21.61 -19.12 27.50
CA ILE A 602 20.31 -18.94 26.84
C ILE A 602 20.47 -17.82 25.82
N LEU A 603 20.37 -18.17 24.54
CA LEU A 603 20.41 -17.28 23.40
C LEU A 603 18.98 -16.82 23.12
N GLU A 604 18.71 -15.53 23.29
CA GLU A 604 17.43 -14.92 22.93
C GLU A 604 17.54 -14.20 21.59
N THR A 605 16.58 -14.44 20.71
CA THR A 605 16.51 -13.85 19.38
C THR A 605 15.54 -12.68 19.31
N ARG A 606 15.61 -11.87 18.26
CA ARG A 606 14.69 -10.73 18.05
C ARG A 606 13.32 -11.17 17.50
N THR A 607 13.29 -12.28 16.77
CA THR A 607 12.13 -12.85 16.11
C THR A 607 12.04 -14.33 16.44
N SER A 608 10.83 -14.87 16.58
CA SER A 608 10.66 -16.32 16.73
C SER A 608 11.04 -17.06 15.45
N HIS A 609 11.73 -18.18 15.59
CA HIS A 609 12.15 -19.05 14.48
C HIS A 609 11.29 -20.32 14.45
N GLY A 610 10.66 -20.59 13.31
CA GLY A 610 9.79 -21.75 13.09
C GLY A 610 10.41 -22.92 12.31
N ASP A 611 11.62 -22.75 11.77
CA ASP A 611 12.31 -23.75 10.93
C ASP A 611 13.70 -24.06 11.46
N GLN A 612 14.62 -23.10 11.45
CA GLN A 612 16.01 -23.31 11.88
C GLN A 612 16.58 -22.07 12.59
N PHE A 613 17.48 -22.28 13.55
CA PHE A 613 18.32 -21.26 14.16
C PHE A 613 19.77 -21.75 14.25
N PHE A 614 20.72 -20.92 13.81
CA PHE A 614 22.15 -21.24 13.78
C PHE A 614 22.94 -20.20 14.58
N ALA A 615 23.83 -20.67 15.44
CA ALA A 615 24.74 -19.84 16.21
C ALA A 615 26.16 -20.41 16.19
N THR A 616 27.14 -19.52 16.16
CA THR A 616 28.55 -19.88 16.32
C THR A 616 29.11 -19.28 17.60
N ALA A 617 30.09 -19.93 18.19
CA ALA A 617 30.86 -19.36 19.28
C ALA A 617 32.34 -19.71 19.16
N VAL A 618 33.21 -18.81 19.62
CA VAL A 618 34.66 -19.04 19.65
C VAL A 618 35.19 -18.91 21.06
N ILE A 619 36.14 -19.78 21.41
CA ILE A 619 36.83 -19.79 22.70
C ILE A 619 38.30 -20.08 22.45
N SER A 620 39.21 -19.23 22.92
CA SER A 620 40.65 -19.49 22.89
C SER A 620 41.17 -19.76 24.30
N VAL A 621 41.92 -20.86 24.48
CA VAL A 621 42.56 -21.18 25.75
C VAL A 621 44.07 -21.34 25.57
N PRO A 622 44.88 -20.93 26.57
CA PRO A 622 46.32 -21.17 26.54
C PRO A 622 46.62 -22.67 26.57
N TYR A 623 47.84 -23.02 26.14
CA TYR A 623 48.30 -24.40 26.13
C TYR A 623 48.19 -25.06 27.52
N PRO A 624 47.57 -26.24 27.64
CA PRO A 624 47.37 -26.89 28.94
C PRO A 624 48.69 -27.45 29.47
N GLU A 625 48.95 -27.27 30.78
CA GLU A 625 50.17 -27.77 31.44
C GLU A 625 50.28 -29.30 31.41
N ASP A 626 49.15 -29.99 31.48
CA ASP A 626 49.04 -31.46 31.41
C ASP A 626 49.10 -32.01 29.98
N ARG A 627 49.30 -31.13 28.98
CA ARG A 627 49.40 -31.46 27.55
C ARG A 627 48.20 -32.25 27.00
N THR A 628 47.07 -32.18 27.68
CA THR A 628 45.85 -32.91 27.30
C THR A 628 44.87 -31.97 26.60
N VAL A 629 44.54 -32.28 25.36
CA VAL A 629 43.49 -31.61 24.59
C VAL A 629 42.15 -32.26 24.93
N ARG A 630 41.28 -31.49 25.60
CA ARG A 630 39.98 -31.98 26.11
C ARG A 630 38.84 -31.49 25.23
N THR A 631 37.89 -32.38 24.99
CA THR A 631 36.60 -32.01 24.37
C THR A 631 35.67 -31.39 25.40
N PRO A 632 35.07 -30.21 25.14
CA PRO A 632 34.03 -29.64 26.01
C PRO A 632 32.77 -30.52 26.01
N SER A 633 32.23 -30.81 27.19
CA SER A 633 30.94 -31.50 27.29
C SER A 633 29.80 -30.51 27.03
N LEU A 634 29.17 -30.59 25.87
CA LEU A 634 28.00 -29.77 25.53
C LEU A 634 26.72 -30.59 25.69
N GLN A 635 25.65 -29.93 26.13
CA GLN A 635 24.32 -30.51 26.22
C GLN A 635 23.30 -29.45 25.80
N LEU A 636 22.57 -29.69 24.72
CA LEU A 636 21.48 -28.81 24.29
C LEU A 636 20.23 -29.12 25.13
N VAL A 637 19.57 -28.08 25.64
CA VAL A 637 18.51 -28.22 26.64
C VAL A 637 17.25 -27.47 26.26
N GLU A 638 16.13 -27.92 26.82
CA GLU A 638 14.86 -27.21 26.74
C GLU A 638 14.93 -25.86 27.47
N THR A 639 14.09 -24.92 27.04
CA THR A 639 13.93 -23.61 27.66
C THR A 639 12.50 -23.42 28.13
N GLU A 640 12.32 -22.95 29.35
CA GLU A 640 11.00 -22.52 29.82
C GLU A 640 10.70 -21.09 29.31
N ALA A 641 9.49 -20.90 28.78
CA ALA A 641 9.02 -19.58 28.37
C ALA A 641 8.91 -18.68 29.61
N ASP A 642 9.39 -17.43 29.49
CA ASP A 642 9.26 -16.34 30.48
C ASP A 642 10.04 -16.46 31.80
N ALA A 643 10.90 -17.46 32.00
CA ALA A 643 11.78 -17.54 33.17
C ALA A 643 13.18 -16.93 32.88
N ALA A 644 13.54 -15.85 33.59
CA ALA A 644 14.86 -15.22 33.46
C ALA A 644 15.99 -15.99 34.19
N ASP A 645 15.65 -16.79 35.20
CA ASP A 645 16.56 -17.66 35.96
C ASP A 645 16.25 -19.15 35.68
N ASP A 646 16.00 -19.49 34.41
CA ASP A 646 15.69 -20.85 33.97
C ASP A 646 16.90 -21.80 34.22
N LYS A 647 16.87 -22.49 35.36
CA LYS A 647 17.83 -23.52 35.77
C LYS A 647 17.45 -24.92 35.32
N SER A 648 16.47 -25.08 34.42
CA SER A 648 16.15 -26.39 33.83
C SER A 648 17.37 -26.96 33.11
N THR A 649 17.63 -28.23 33.36
CA THR A 649 18.70 -29.00 32.73
C THR A 649 18.17 -30.16 31.88
N ALA A 650 16.88 -30.11 31.49
CA ALA A 650 16.26 -31.14 30.68
C ALA A 650 16.90 -31.16 29.27
N PRO A 651 17.55 -32.26 28.85
CA PRO A 651 18.09 -32.37 27.50
C PRO A 651 16.97 -32.35 26.45
N LEU A 652 17.26 -31.81 25.27
CA LEU A 652 16.42 -32.03 24.09
C LEU A 652 16.34 -33.53 23.76
N ASP A 653 15.14 -33.99 23.39
CA ASP A 653 14.85 -35.38 23.02
C ASP A 653 15.74 -35.92 21.89
N ILE A 654 16.09 -35.05 20.93
CA ILE A 654 16.93 -35.40 19.79
C ILE A 654 18.04 -34.37 19.70
N GLN A 655 19.26 -34.80 20.05
CA GLN A 655 20.46 -33.99 19.86
C GLN A 655 21.69 -34.79 19.43
N GLY A 656 22.57 -34.14 18.66
CA GLY A 656 23.84 -34.68 18.20
C GLY A 656 25.02 -33.78 18.56
N HIS A 657 26.14 -34.40 18.92
CA HIS A 657 27.39 -33.71 19.23
C HIS A 657 28.52 -34.33 18.43
N TYR A 658 29.28 -33.50 17.73
CA TYR A 658 30.38 -33.91 16.89
C TYR A 658 31.60 -33.06 17.17
N VAL A 659 32.77 -33.65 17.05
CA VAL A 659 34.07 -32.98 17.23
C VAL A 659 34.88 -33.14 15.96
N VAL A 660 35.54 -32.05 15.57
CA VAL A 660 36.50 -32.01 14.49
C VAL A 660 37.84 -31.59 15.10
N LEU A 661 38.84 -32.46 15.07
CA LEU A 661 40.18 -32.15 15.56
C LEU A 661 41.05 -31.67 14.40
N ALA A 662 41.67 -30.50 14.50
CA ALA A 662 42.66 -30.02 13.56
C ALA A 662 44.00 -29.79 14.27
N ASN A 663 45.07 -30.41 13.75
CA ASN A 663 46.43 -30.20 14.25
C ASN A 663 47.15 -29.19 13.37
N LEU A 664 47.29 -27.96 13.88
CA LEU A 664 47.99 -26.88 13.20
C LEU A 664 49.44 -26.73 13.69
N GLY A 665 49.84 -27.51 14.70
CA GLY A 665 51.19 -27.52 15.28
C GLY A 665 52.10 -28.61 14.72
N ARG A 666 53.37 -28.56 15.13
CA ARG A 666 54.41 -29.56 14.77
C ARG A 666 54.46 -30.78 15.70
N GLN A 667 53.66 -30.78 16.76
CA GLN A 667 53.61 -31.88 17.73
C GLN A 667 52.58 -32.93 17.30
N THR A 668 52.80 -34.19 17.65
CA THR A 668 51.85 -35.27 17.33
C THR A 668 50.74 -35.31 18.36
N LEU A 669 49.49 -35.45 17.92
CA LEU A 669 48.33 -35.70 18.75
C LEU A 669 48.02 -37.20 18.77
N GLU A 670 48.02 -37.80 19.96
CA GLU A 670 47.66 -39.21 20.15
C GLU A 670 46.35 -39.32 20.96
N PRO A 671 45.37 -40.12 20.53
CA PRO A 671 44.13 -40.29 21.27
C PRO A 671 44.39 -41.03 22.59
N ILE A 672 44.02 -40.41 23.72
CA ILE A 672 44.08 -41.03 25.05
C ILE A 672 42.82 -41.85 25.33
N SER A 673 41.68 -41.44 24.75
CA SER A 673 40.41 -42.13 24.92
C SER A 673 40.13 -43.09 23.78
N ASN A 674 39.52 -44.24 24.08
CA ASN A 674 39.13 -45.22 23.06
C ASN A 674 37.80 -44.81 22.39
N HIS A 675 37.89 -43.98 21.34
CA HIS A 675 36.73 -43.46 20.60
C HIS A 675 36.71 -43.89 19.12
N SER A 676 37.53 -44.87 18.73
CA SER A 676 37.63 -45.40 17.36
C SER A 676 36.28 -45.85 16.77
N SER A 677 35.40 -46.42 17.59
CA SER A 677 34.04 -46.85 17.18
C SER A 677 33.06 -45.70 16.92
N LYS A 678 33.46 -44.46 17.20
CA LYS A 678 32.67 -43.24 17.00
C LYS A 678 33.26 -42.29 15.96
N LEU A 679 34.30 -42.72 15.25
CA LEU A 679 34.80 -42.00 14.08
C LEU A 679 33.70 -41.93 13.02
N VAL A 680 33.52 -40.75 12.44
CA VAL A 680 32.56 -40.48 11.37
C VAL A 680 33.28 -39.89 10.16
N SER A 681 32.66 -39.91 8.98
CA SER A 681 33.19 -39.18 7.83
C SER A 681 32.68 -37.73 7.80
N ARG A 682 33.35 -36.84 7.05
CA ARG A 682 32.88 -35.45 6.84
C ARG A 682 31.42 -35.39 6.37
N ARG A 683 30.96 -36.36 5.57
CA ARG A 683 29.60 -36.41 5.01
C ARG A 683 28.53 -36.74 6.05
N GLU A 684 28.93 -37.24 7.21
CA GLU A 684 28.02 -37.57 8.31
C GLU A 684 27.87 -36.42 9.32
N LEU A 685 28.59 -35.30 9.12
CA LEU A 685 28.39 -34.11 9.94
C LEU A 685 27.04 -33.46 9.60
N PRO A 686 26.22 -33.12 10.60
CA PRO A 686 24.94 -32.44 10.39
C PRO A 686 25.11 -30.97 9.98
N ILE A 687 26.25 -30.35 10.34
CA ILE A 687 26.57 -28.94 10.06
C ILE A 687 27.75 -28.89 9.08
N GLU A 688 27.61 -28.11 8.01
CA GLU A 688 28.70 -27.89 7.05
C GLU A 688 29.83 -27.05 7.66
N ILE A 689 31.07 -27.53 7.52
CA ILE A 689 32.27 -26.82 7.93
C ILE A 689 33.06 -26.30 6.72
N PRO A 690 33.78 -25.16 6.85
CA PRO A 690 34.62 -24.61 5.78
C PRO A 690 35.63 -25.63 5.23
N GLU A 691 35.83 -25.63 3.92
CA GLU A 691 36.61 -26.65 3.22
C GLU A 691 38.08 -26.68 3.65
N ASP A 692 38.68 -25.52 3.94
CA ASP A 692 40.06 -25.41 4.42
C ASP A 692 40.27 -26.11 5.76
N LEU A 693 39.34 -25.94 6.69
CA LEU A 693 39.38 -26.55 8.01
C LEU A 693 39.11 -28.05 7.92
N ALA A 694 38.18 -28.46 7.04
CA ALA A 694 37.92 -29.86 6.78
C ALA A 694 39.13 -30.61 6.20
N ARG A 695 39.96 -29.94 5.37
CA ARG A 695 41.22 -30.51 4.84
C ARG A 695 42.30 -30.67 5.90
N GLN A 696 42.28 -29.83 6.93
CA GLN A 696 43.25 -29.84 8.04
C GLN A 696 42.78 -30.71 9.22
N ALA A 697 41.56 -31.26 9.14
CA ALA A 697 41.02 -32.14 10.16
C ALA A 697 41.77 -33.48 10.19
N VAL A 698 42.25 -33.84 11.37
CA VAL A 698 42.90 -35.12 11.68
C VAL A 698 41.83 -36.19 11.94
N GLU A 699 40.79 -35.84 12.70
CA GLU A 699 39.72 -36.76 13.08
C GLU A 699 38.36 -36.07 13.13
N PHE A 700 37.33 -36.83 12.79
CA PHE A 700 35.92 -36.47 12.97
C PHE A 700 35.28 -37.52 13.89
N VAL A 701 34.72 -37.08 15.02
CA VAL A 701 34.23 -37.98 16.07
C VAL A 701 32.82 -37.59 16.49
N ARG A 702 31.91 -38.55 16.59
CA ARG A 702 30.61 -38.34 17.25
C ARG A 702 30.75 -38.52 18.76
N VAL A 703 30.38 -37.49 19.52
CA VAL A 703 30.43 -37.48 20.98
C VAL A 703 29.14 -38.08 21.55
N THR A 704 29.27 -38.95 22.54
CA THR A 704 28.14 -39.47 23.33
C THR A 704 28.46 -39.37 24.83
N PRO A 705 27.47 -39.46 25.73
CA PRO A 705 27.75 -39.42 27.18
C PRO A 705 28.75 -40.47 27.67
N GLN A 706 28.91 -41.58 26.94
CA GLN A 706 29.86 -42.66 27.26
C GLN A 706 31.22 -42.50 26.56
N VAL A 707 31.31 -41.71 25.49
CA VAL A 707 32.51 -41.57 24.66
C VAL A 707 32.77 -40.09 24.40
N VAL A 708 33.69 -39.53 25.18
CA VAL A 708 34.18 -38.15 25.01
C VAL A 708 35.65 -38.22 24.55
N PRO A 709 35.96 -37.74 23.32
CA PRO A 709 37.31 -37.86 22.78
C PRO A 709 38.28 -36.90 23.47
N SER A 710 39.53 -37.34 23.64
CA SER A 710 40.61 -36.54 24.25
C SER A 710 41.96 -37.01 23.73
N TRP A 711 42.90 -36.08 23.57
CA TRP A 711 44.20 -36.34 22.95
C TRP A 711 45.36 -35.85 23.81
N GLU A 712 46.51 -36.52 23.74
CA GLU A 712 47.78 -36.12 24.34
C GLU A 712 48.70 -35.53 23.26
N LEU A 713 49.38 -34.44 23.60
CA LEU A 713 50.42 -33.86 22.76
C LEU A 713 51.79 -34.48 23.07
N LYS A 714 52.37 -35.20 22.09
CA LYS A 714 53.72 -35.79 22.20
C LYS A 714 54.82 -34.81 21.74
N PRO A 715 55.95 -34.72 22.46
CA PRO A 715 57.10 -33.91 22.04
C PRO A 715 57.82 -34.52 20.83
N LEU A 716 58.43 -33.65 19.99
CA LEU A 716 59.19 -34.03 18.80
C LEU A 716 60.58 -34.59 19.18
N GLU A 717 60.95 -35.79 18.73
CA GLU A 717 62.33 -36.32 18.85
C GLU A 717 63.26 -35.65 17.81
N GLU A 718 64.40 -35.10 18.27
CA GLU A 718 65.32 -34.30 17.45
C GLU A 718 66.29 -35.20 16.67
N GLN A 719 66.14 -35.30 15.34
CA GLN A 719 67.06 -36.03 14.45
C GLN A 719 68.35 -35.20 14.18
N GLU A 720 69.54 -35.80 14.35
CA GLU A 720 70.83 -35.15 14.00
C GLU A 720 70.86 -34.75 12.52
N SER A 721 71.23 -33.50 12.24
CA SER A 721 71.33 -33.02 10.86
C SER A 721 72.53 -33.64 10.11
N PRO A 722 72.41 -33.91 8.80
CA PRO A 722 73.47 -34.53 7.99
C PRO A 722 74.76 -33.69 7.93
N ALA A 723 75.89 -34.39 7.76
CA ALA A 723 77.25 -33.82 7.75
C ALA A 723 77.57 -32.92 6.53
N ALA A 724 76.87 -33.16 5.42
CA ALA A 724 76.81 -32.32 4.24
C ALA A 724 75.54 -32.70 3.46
N THR A 725 75.02 -31.77 2.66
CA THR A 725 73.85 -31.98 1.79
C THR A 725 74.11 -31.32 0.45
N ILE A 726 73.66 -31.93 -0.63
CA ILE A 726 73.63 -31.30 -1.96
C ILE A 726 72.21 -30.79 -2.17
N PHE A 727 72.02 -29.47 -2.17
CA PHE A 727 70.71 -28.89 -2.42
C PHE A 727 70.28 -29.13 -3.86
N LEU A 728 71.20 -28.92 -4.80
CA LEU A 728 70.90 -29.05 -6.22
C LEU A 728 72.07 -29.68 -6.97
N ALA A 729 71.76 -30.73 -7.75
CA ALA A 729 72.64 -31.29 -8.76
C ALA A 729 72.14 -30.86 -10.14
N GLU A 730 72.83 -29.92 -10.80
CA GLU A 730 72.53 -29.52 -12.17
C GLU A 730 73.48 -30.21 -13.16
N LEU A 731 72.94 -31.09 -13.99
CA LEU A 731 73.69 -31.78 -15.04
C LEU A 731 73.30 -31.24 -16.41
N MET A 732 74.31 -30.98 -17.23
CA MET A 732 74.14 -30.66 -18.65
C MET A 732 74.98 -31.63 -19.48
N THR A 733 74.30 -32.50 -20.22
CA THR A 733 74.94 -33.48 -21.11
C THR A 733 74.73 -33.07 -22.55
N VAL A 734 75.82 -32.94 -23.30
CA VAL A 734 75.79 -32.73 -24.76
C VAL A 734 76.26 -34.01 -25.43
N LEU A 735 75.44 -34.58 -26.30
CA LEU A 735 75.74 -35.76 -27.07
C LEU A 735 76.04 -35.40 -28.53
N ASP A 736 77.05 -36.04 -29.10
CA ASP A 736 77.37 -35.94 -30.52
C ASP A 736 76.80 -37.12 -31.34
N ARG A 737 76.87 -37.02 -32.67
CA ARG A 737 76.41 -38.06 -33.60
C ARG A 737 77.15 -39.40 -33.45
N GLN A 738 78.37 -39.39 -32.93
CA GLN A 738 79.22 -40.57 -32.76
C GLN A 738 78.98 -41.29 -31.43
N GLY A 739 78.03 -40.79 -30.62
CA GLY A 739 77.73 -41.31 -29.29
C GLY A 739 78.76 -40.90 -28.24
N THR A 740 79.65 -39.96 -28.54
CA THR A 740 80.47 -39.29 -27.52
C THR A 740 79.57 -38.32 -26.77
N TYR A 741 79.73 -38.24 -25.45
CA TYR A 741 79.03 -37.27 -24.65
C TYR A 741 79.99 -36.53 -23.72
N ARG A 742 79.63 -35.29 -23.42
CA ARG A 742 80.27 -34.49 -22.38
C ARG A 742 79.23 -34.04 -21.39
N THR A 743 79.46 -34.32 -20.11
CA THR A 743 78.56 -33.93 -19.03
C THR A 743 79.26 -32.91 -18.14
N THR A 744 78.62 -31.76 -17.95
CA THR A 744 78.99 -30.81 -16.89
C THR A 744 77.97 -30.99 -15.76
N ALA A 745 78.42 -31.49 -14.62
CA ALA A 745 77.62 -31.60 -13.40
C ALA A 745 78.07 -30.54 -12.40
N THR A 746 77.15 -29.67 -11.96
CA THR A 746 77.38 -28.68 -10.91
C THR A 746 76.56 -29.08 -9.69
N TYR A 747 77.24 -29.42 -8.60
CA TYR A 747 76.63 -29.76 -7.33
C TYR A 747 76.73 -28.55 -6.40
N THR A 748 75.61 -27.99 -5.97
CA THR A 748 75.56 -26.94 -4.94
C THR A 748 75.61 -27.61 -3.57
N VAL A 749 76.80 -27.66 -2.99
CA VAL A 749 77.12 -28.42 -1.77
C VAL A 749 77.04 -27.51 -0.55
N LYS A 750 76.18 -27.86 0.40
CA LYS A 750 76.20 -27.35 1.77
C LYS A 750 77.04 -28.28 2.63
N ASN A 751 78.29 -27.91 2.86
CA ASN A 751 79.21 -28.70 3.68
C ASN A 751 79.19 -28.24 5.14
N ARG A 752 79.17 -29.17 6.10
CA ARG A 752 79.29 -28.86 7.54
C ARG A 752 80.52 -29.51 8.17
N ARG A 753 80.88 -30.73 7.73
CA ARG A 753 82.03 -31.48 8.26
C ARG A 753 82.64 -32.53 7.32
N ARG A 754 82.22 -32.62 6.05
CA ARG A 754 82.80 -33.58 5.09
C ARG A 754 84.10 -33.04 4.51
N GLN A 755 85.09 -33.92 4.35
CA GLN A 755 86.38 -33.57 3.73
C GLN A 755 86.37 -33.76 2.20
N PHE A 756 85.52 -34.65 1.70
CA PHE A 756 85.46 -35.01 0.28
C PHE A 756 84.01 -35.16 -0.21
N LEU A 757 83.78 -34.85 -1.47
CA LEU A 757 82.60 -35.24 -2.24
C LEU A 757 82.96 -36.47 -3.09
N PRO A 758 82.39 -37.66 -2.80
CA PRO A 758 82.61 -38.86 -3.62
C PRO A 758 81.74 -38.85 -4.88
N ILE A 759 82.38 -38.86 -6.04
CA ILE A 759 81.73 -39.00 -7.35
C ILE A 759 82.11 -40.34 -7.97
N VAL A 760 81.13 -41.21 -8.18
CA VAL A 760 81.28 -42.45 -8.94
C VAL A 760 81.14 -42.13 -10.42
N LEU A 761 82.13 -42.55 -11.21
CA LEU A 761 82.11 -42.39 -12.66
C LEU A 761 81.66 -43.71 -13.32
N PRO A 762 80.87 -43.64 -14.41
CA PRO A 762 80.58 -44.81 -15.24
C PRO A 762 81.86 -45.41 -15.86
N GLU A 763 81.84 -46.71 -16.19
CA GLU A 763 83.04 -47.46 -16.62
C GLU A 763 83.74 -46.88 -17.85
N ALA A 764 83.00 -46.31 -18.80
CA ALA A 764 83.51 -45.70 -20.04
C ALA A 764 83.64 -44.16 -19.98
N THR A 765 83.78 -43.59 -18.78
CA THR A 765 83.83 -42.14 -18.53
C THR A 765 85.17 -41.70 -17.97
N GLU A 766 85.74 -40.65 -18.55
CA GLU A 766 86.92 -39.95 -18.06
C GLU A 766 86.53 -38.62 -17.37
N LEU A 767 87.23 -38.30 -16.28
CA LEU A 767 87.14 -37.03 -15.59
C LEU A 767 88.05 -36.00 -16.27
N ILE A 768 87.46 -34.94 -16.83
CA ILE A 768 88.19 -33.91 -17.58
C ILE A 768 88.63 -32.75 -16.70
N SER A 769 87.73 -32.24 -15.85
CA SER A 769 88.07 -31.15 -14.94
C SER A 769 87.17 -31.12 -13.70
N VAL A 770 87.70 -30.58 -12.61
CA VAL A 770 86.97 -30.32 -11.37
C VAL A 770 87.27 -28.91 -10.90
N LEU A 771 86.21 -28.15 -10.61
CA LEU A 771 86.28 -26.86 -9.93
C LEU A 771 85.50 -26.93 -8.62
N VAL A 772 86.11 -26.51 -7.53
CA VAL A 772 85.48 -26.39 -6.21
C VAL A 772 85.44 -24.93 -5.85
N ASN A 773 84.24 -24.38 -5.69
CA ASN A 773 84.00 -22.95 -5.45
C ASN A 773 84.77 -22.05 -6.45
N GLY A 774 84.69 -22.41 -7.74
CA GLY A 774 85.34 -21.69 -8.84
C GLY A 774 86.85 -21.91 -9.00
N LYS A 775 87.52 -22.66 -8.10
CA LYS A 775 88.97 -22.94 -8.17
C LYS A 775 89.23 -24.37 -8.65
N ALA A 776 90.23 -24.57 -9.49
CA ALA A 776 90.61 -25.91 -9.96
C ALA A 776 91.02 -26.80 -8.76
N ALA A 777 90.51 -28.03 -8.73
CA ALA A 777 90.80 -29.02 -7.69
C ALA A 777 91.21 -30.35 -8.32
N ARG A 778 92.07 -31.11 -7.63
CA ARG A 778 92.50 -32.46 -8.06
C ARG A 778 91.67 -33.51 -7.34
N ALA A 779 90.99 -34.36 -8.10
CA ALA A 779 90.30 -35.52 -7.56
C ALA A 779 91.25 -36.71 -7.40
N THR A 780 91.03 -37.52 -6.36
CA THR A 780 91.81 -38.74 -6.09
C THR A 780 90.91 -39.96 -6.19
N ARG A 781 91.32 -40.98 -6.93
CA ARG A 781 90.56 -42.23 -7.07
C ARG A 781 90.75 -43.09 -5.82
N HIS A 782 89.65 -43.52 -5.22
CA HIS A 782 89.60 -44.45 -4.08
C HIS A 782 88.54 -45.53 -4.33
N THR A 783 88.69 -46.67 -3.64
CA THR A 783 87.66 -47.71 -3.61
C THR A 783 86.88 -47.57 -2.29
N ILE A 784 85.57 -47.33 -2.39
CA ILE A 784 84.66 -47.18 -1.24
C ILE A 784 83.57 -48.24 -1.40
N ASP A 785 83.44 -49.14 -0.42
CA ASP A 785 82.40 -50.18 -0.39
C ASP A 785 82.29 -50.96 -1.72
N GLY A 786 83.45 -51.28 -2.33
CA GLY A 786 83.55 -52.02 -3.61
C GLY A 786 83.36 -51.19 -4.89
N LYS A 787 83.05 -49.90 -4.79
CA LYS A 787 82.89 -48.98 -5.93
C LYS A 787 84.12 -48.07 -6.09
N SER A 788 84.58 -47.85 -7.32
CA SER A 788 85.63 -46.87 -7.59
C SER A 788 85.04 -45.45 -7.65
N ALA A 789 85.40 -44.61 -6.69
CA ALA A 789 84.92 -43.24 -6.58
C ALA A 789 86.08 -42.23 -6.69
N GLN A 790 85.80 -41.09 -7.31
CA GLN A 790 86.65 -39.91 -7.32
C GLN A 790 86.33 -39.05 -6.10
N LEU A 791 87.29 -38.92 -5.18
CA LEU A 791 87.16 -38.05 -4.02
C LEU A 791 87.59 -36.63 -4.42
N ILE A 792 86.63 -35.71 -4.44
CA ILE A 792 86.87 -34.29 -4.69
C ILE A 792 87.02 -33.56 -3.35
N PRO A 793 88.15 -32.88 -3.07
CA PRO A 793 88.34 -32.20 -1.80
C PRO A 793 87.35 -31.06 -1.61
N LEU A 794 86.68 -31.03 -0.46
CA LEU A 794 85.80 -29.93 -0.06
C LEU A 794 86.56 -28.97 0.87
N PRO A 795 86.36 -27.65 0.75
CA PRO A 795 86.91 -26.70 1.70
C PRO A 795 86.37 -26.99 3.12
N PRO A 796 87.18 -26.74 4.16
CA PRO A 796 86.68 -26.74 5.53
C PRO A 796 85.54 -25.72 5.62
N ALA A 797 84.41 -26.15 6.15
CA ALA A 797 83.20 -25.35 6.22
C ALA A 797 82.53 -25.50 7.59
N SER A 798 81.90 -24.42 8.04
CA SER A 798 81.03 -24.33 9.21
C SER A 798 79.57 -24.49 8.77
N ALA A 799 78.68 -24.91 9.68
CA ALA A 799 77.23 -24.93 9.42
C ALA A 799 76.68 -23.56 8.97
N ALA A 800 77.36 -22.46 9.35
CA ALA A 800 77.01 -21.09 9.00
C ALA A 800 77.49 -20.63 7.61
N ASP A 801 78.35 -21.38 6.92
CA ASP A 801 78.87 -21.01 5.59
C ASP A 801 77.81 -21.19 4.50
N LEU A 802 77.88 -20.39 3.43
CA LEU A 802 77.04 -20.59 2.25
C LEU A 802 77.39 -21.91 1.54
N ALA A 803 76.40 -22.49 0.87
CA ALA A 803 76.63 -23.56 -0.07
C ALA A 803 77.50 -23.04 -1.23
N PHE A 804 78.31 -23.93 -1.80
CA PHE A 804 79.21 -23.59 -2.89
C PHE A 804 79.14 -24.65 -3.98
N ASP A 805 79.49 -24.24 -5.20
CA ASP A 805 79.41 -25.12 -6.36
C ASP A 805 80.67 -25.99 -6.48
N VAL A 806 80.46 -27.30 -6.65
CA VAL A 806 81.44 -28.24 -7.14
C VAL A 806 81.07 -28.63 -8.56
N ARG A 807 81.85 -28.14 -9.54
CA ARG A 807 81.63 -28.42 -10.96
C ARG A 807 82.57 -29.51 -11.43
N VAL A 808 82.00 -30.56 -12.01
CA VAL A 808 82.67 -31.74 -12.54
C VAL A 808 82.37 -31.82 -14.02
N VAL A 809 83.40 -31.87 -14.86
CA VAL A 809 83.25 -32.10 -16.29
C VAL A 809 83.77 -33.48 -16.61
N THR A 810 82.92 -34.31 -17.20
CA THR A 810 83.26 -35.67 -17.62
C THR A 810 83.04 -35.82 -19.12
N GLN A 811 83.78 -36.75 -19.72
CA GLN A 811 83.62 -37.14 -21.10
C GLN A 811 83.56 -38.65 -21.18
N GLY A 812 82.60 -39.18 -21.90
CA GLY A 812 82.47 -40.61 -22.11
C GLY A 812 81.97 -40.91 -23.52
N LYS A 813 81.84 -42.21 -23.80
CA LYS A 813 81.23 -42.69 -25.03
C LYS A 813 80.18 -43.73 -24.69
N LEU A 814 78.99 -43.57 -25.23
CA LEU A 814 77.91 -44.52 -25.04
C LEU A 814 78.35 -45.91 -25.54
N SER A 815 77.96 -46.95 -24.79
CA SER A 815 78.22 -48.35 -25.14
C SER A 815 77.59 -48.77 -26.48
N ARG A 816 76.56 -48.04 -26.93
CA ARG A 816 75.97 -48.12 -28.28
C ARG A 816 75.74 -46.70 -28.82
N GLY A 817 76.21 -46.40 -30.03
CA GLY A 817 75.98 -45.11 -30.69
C GLY A 817 74.55 -44.95 -31.21
N PHE A 818 74.21 -43.78 -31.74
CA PHE A 818 72.96 -43.53 -32.47
C PHE A 818 72.98 -44.30 -33.80
N GLY A 819 72.72 -45.61 -33.76
CA GLY A 819 72.78 -46.47 -34.94
C GLY A 819 71.77 -46.08 -36.01
N ALA A 820 72.06 -46.41 -37.27
CA ALA A 820 71.15 -46.22 -38.43
C ALA A 820 69.96 -47.21 -38.41
N ALA A 821 69.37 -47.43 -37.24
CA ALA A 821 68.29 -48.37 -37.02
C ALA A 821 66.94 -47.68 -37.29
N TRP A 822 66.29 -48.08 -38.39
CA TRP A 822 64.88 -47.85 -38.72
C TRP A 822 63.87 -48.26 -37.63
N MET A 823 64.27 -49.13 -36.70
CA MET A 823 63.53 -49.44 -35.46
C MET A 823 64.20 -48.71 -34.31
N GLY A 824 63.50 -47.74 -33.70
CA GLY A 824 64.05 -46.90 -32.63
C GLY A 824 64.68 -47.69 -31.48
N THR A 825 65.71 -47.12 -30.86
CA THR A 825 66.50 -47.74 -29.79
C THR A 825 66.39 -46.95 -28.50
N SER A 826 66.31 -47.63 -27.35
CA SER A 826 66.46 -47.00 -26.04
C SER A 826 67.94 -46.95 -25.63
N ILE A 827 68.37 -45.82 -25.08
CA ILE A 827 69.71 -45.63 -24.52
C ILE A 827 69.58 -45.18 -23.06
N SER A 828 70.44 -45.72 -22.19
CA SER A 828 70.60 -45.20 -20.83
C SER A 828 71.66 -44.12 -20.87
N LEU A 829 71.35 -42.94 -20.34
CA LEU A 829 72.32 -41.85 -20.25
C LEU A 829 73.23 -42.09 -19.04
N GLU A 830 74.53 -42.05 -19.29
CA GLU A 830 75.55 -42.17 -18.27
C GLU A 830 75.82 -40.79 -17.62
N ARG A 831 76.03 -40.77 -16.31
CA ARG A 831 76.31 -39.53 -15.56
C ARG A 831 77.28 -39.77 -14.40
N PRO A 832 78.02 -38.73 -13.97
CA PRO A 832 78.70 -38.77 -12.68
C PRO A 832 77.66 -38.81 -11.55
N ASP A 833 77.72 -39.85 -10.71
CA ASP A 833 76.79 -40.04 -9.60
C ASP A 833 77.47 -39.72 -8.26
N VAL A 834 76.75 -39.01 -7.40
CA VAL A 834 77.19 -38.81 -6.01
C VAL A 834 76.89 -40.08 -5.22
N LEU A 835 77.84 -40.54 -4.40
CA LEU A 835 77.59 -41.68 -3.52
C LEU A 835 76.50 -41.32 -2.49
N SER A 836 75.41 -42.09 -2.43
CA SER A 836 74.29 -41.82 -1.54
C SER A 836 74.56 -42.28 -0.10
N PRO A 837 73.85 -41.75 0.92
CA PRO A 837 73.98 -42.20 2.31
C PRO A 837 73.67 -43.69 2.51
N GLU A 838 72.76 -44.26 1.73
CA GLU A 838 72.42 -45.69 1.77
C GLU A 838 73.55 -46.55 1.21
N ALA A 839 74.29 -46.03 0.23
CA ALA A 839 75.42 -46.73 -0.38
C ALA A 839 76.69 -46.69 0.49
N SER A 840 76.86 -45.64 1.31
CA SER A 840 77.93 -45.55 2.29
C SER A 840 77.57 -44.53 3.37
N ALA A 841 77.39 -44.97 4.61
CA ALA A 841 77.12 -44.06 5.73
C ALA A 841 78.31 -43.10 5.97
N GLU A 842 79.54 -43.60 5.75
CA GLU A 842 80.76 -42.84 5.99
C GLU A 842 81.01 -41.78 4.93
N PHE A 843 80.78 -42.06 3.64
CA PHE A 843 81.11 -41.11 2.57
C PHE A 843 79.90 -40.49 1.88
N GLY A 844 78.72 -41.08 2.04
CA GLY A 844 77.51 -40.70 1.34
C GLY A 844 77.04 -39.28 1.67
N ILE A 845 76.52 -38.61 0.64
CA ILE A 845 75.96 -37.25 0.74
C ILE A 845 74.58 -37.26 0.06
N PRO A 846 73.50 -36.86 0.77
CA PRO A 846 72.16 -36.81 0.18
C PRO A 846 72.06 -35.70 -0.85
N VAL A 847 71.33 -35.98 -1.94
CA VAL A 847 70.98 -35.03 -3.00
C VAL A 847 69.49 -34.72 -2.92
N MET A 848 69.13 -33.46 -2.69
CA MET A 848 67.74 -33.05 -2.50
C MET A 848 66.98 -32.92 -3.82
N HIS A 849 67.59 -32.25 -4.80
CA HIS A 849 67.00 -32.06 -6.12
C HIS A 849 68.04 -32.28 -7.22
N SER A 850 67.58 -32.80 -8.36
CA SER A 850 68.40 -32.98 -9.56
C SER A 850 67.69 -32.36 -10.77
N ILE A 851 68.44 -31.61 -11.57
CA ILE A 851 68.01 -31.06 -12.85
C ILE A 851 68.97 -31.59 -13.90
N TRP A 852 68.45 -32.22 -14.95
CA TRP A 852 69.28 -32.75 -16.03
C TRP A 852 68.82 -32.22 -17.38
N LYS A 853 69.65 -31.38 -17.99
CA LYS A 853 69.47 -30.94 -19.38
C LYS A 853 70.29 -31.82 -20.31
N VAL A 854 69.64 -32.39 -21.31
CA VAL A 854 70.28 -33.21 -22.33
C VAL A 854 70.12 -32.50 -23.67
N SER A 855 71.24 -32.27 -24.36
CA SER A 855 71.26 -31.68 -25.70
C SER A 855 71.77 -32.73 -26.68
N THR A 856 71.00 -32.96 -27.73
CA THR A 856 71.21 -34.00 -28.73
C THR A 856 71.29 -33.37 -30.12
N PRO A 857 71.83 -34.08 -31.13
CA PRO A 857 71.84 -33.56 -32.50
C PRO A 857 70.41 -33.42 -33.07
N ASP A 858 70.15 -32.33 -33.80
CA ASP A 858 68.81 -31.95 -34.29
C ASP A 858 68.24 -32.91 -35.36
N ASP A 859 69.09 -33.78 -35.94
CA ASP A 859 68.72 -34.78 -36.95
C ASP A 859 68.07 -36.05 -36.36
N TYR A 860 67.91 -36.13 -35.03
CA TYR A 860 67.25 -37.25 -34.35
C TYR A 860 65.96 -36.82 -33.64
N TYR A 861 64.91 -37.63 -33.76
CA TYR A 861 63.72 -37.51 -32.92
C TYR A 861 63.91 -38.33 -31.64
N ILE A 862 63.94 -37.65 -30.49
CA ILE A 862 64.26 -38.24 -29.19
C ILE A 862 63.14 -37.90 -28.20
N SER A 863 62.73 -38.88 -27.41
CA SER A 863 61.74 -38.73 -26.34
C SER A 863 62.19 -39.48 -25.10
N ALA A 864 61.89 -38.96 -23.91
CA ALA A 864 62.15 -39.66 -22.65
C ALA A 864 61.27 -40.92 -22.51
N VAL A 865 61.86 -42.04 -22.11
CA VAL A 865 61.13 -43.29 -21.84
C VAL A 865 60.71 -43.30 -20.37
N ARG A 866 59.40 -43.41 -20.11
CA ARG A 866 58.83 -43.47 -18.75
C ARG A 866 58.74 -44.92 -18.26
N GLY A 867 59.23 -45.19 -17.04
CA GLY A 867 59.19 -46.52 -16.40
C GLY A 867 60.01 -46.58 -15.11
N ASP A 868 60.00 -47.74 -14.44
CA ASP A 868 60.58 -47.99 -13.09
C ASP A 868 62.10 -47.74 -12.95
N GLY A 869 62.78 -47.41 -14.05
CA GLY A 869 64.24 -47.19 -14.09
C GLY A 869 64.69 -45.72 -13.94
N SER A 870 63.77 -44.76 -13.79
CA SER A 870 64.09 -43.33 -13.65
C SER A 870 63.23 -42.67 -12.58
N ASN A 871 63.87 -41.85 -11.73
CA ASN A 871 63.20 -40.94 -10.78
C ASN A 871 63.10 -39.49 -11.33
N MET A 872 63.39 -39.28 -12.61
CA MET A 872 63.34 -37.97 -13.28
C MET A 872 62.05 -37.84 -14.10
N ASN A 873 61.42 -36.65 -14.04
CA ASN A 873 60.29 -36.27 -14.88
C ASN A 873 60.70 -35.19 -15.89
N GLU A 874 60.17 -35.27 -17.11
CA GLU A 874 60.30 -34.20 -18.12
C GLU A 874 59.48 -32.99 -17.67
N THR A 875 60.08 -31.79 -17.75
CA THR A 875 59.56 -30.57 -17.13
C THR A 875 59.86 -29.34 -17.98
N GLU A 876 59.06 -28.28 -17.85
CA GLU A 876 59.22 -27.02 -18.57
C GLU A 876 60.25 -26.09 -17.88
N SER A 877 60.74 -25.09 -18.62
CA SER A 877 61.77 -24.15 -18.10
C SER A 877 61.31 -23.34 -16.87
N GLN A 878 60.01 -23.16 -16.68
CA GLN A 878 59.43 -22.46 -15.54
C GLN A 878 59.54 -23.28 -14.25
N GLU A 879 59.15 -24.56 -14.27
CA GLU A 879 59.29 -25.49 -13.13
C GLU A 879 60.76 -25.70 -12.74
N VAL A 880 61.68 -25.76 -13.72
CA VAL A 880 63.14 -25.76 -13.47
C VAL A 880 63.58 -24.52 -12.68
N SER A 881 63.00 -23.36 -12.99
CA SER A 881 63.28 -22.10 -12.29
C SER A 881 62.71 -22.10 -10.87
N GLU A 882 61.57 -22.74 -10.64
CA GLU A 882 61.00 -22.95 -9.31
C GLU A 882 61.86 -23.87 -8.44
N VAL A 883 62.39 -24.97 -8.99
CA VAL A 883 63.28 -25.88 -8.24
C VAL A 883 64.56 -25.15 -7.79
N ARG A 884 65.14 -24.31 -8.66
CA ARG A 884 66.29 -23.46 -8.30
C ARG A 884 65.95 -22.49 -7.17
N LEU A 885 64.77 -21.88 -7.24
CA LEU A 885 64.30 -20.97 -6.19
C LEU A 885 64.09 -21.72 -4.87
N ARG A 886 63.36 -22.85 -4.86
CA ARG A 886 63.11 -23.65 -3.65
C ARG A 886 64.40 -24.04 -2.95
N ASN A 887 65.45 -24.41 -3.69
CA ASN A 887 66.75 -24.71 -3.10
C ASN A 887 67.43 -23.50 -2.46
N ARG A 888 67.32 -22.30 -3.07
CA ARG A 888 67.79 -21.06 -2.43
C ARG A 888 66.99 -20.72 -1.16
N LEU A 889 65.69 -20.98 -1.16
CA LEU A 889 64.85 -20.78 0.02
C LEU A 889 65.20 -21.76 1.14
N GLN A 890 65.54 -23.00 0.80
CA GLN A 890 66.02 -23.98 1.76
C GLN A 890 67.33 -23.55 2.42
N GLU A 891 68.24 -22.94 1.65
CA GLU A 891 69.48 -22.39 2.21
C GLU A 891 69.22 -21.22 3.17
N LEU A 892 68.26 -20.35 2.84
CA LEU A 892 67.81 -19.24 3.71
C LEU A 892 67.15 -19.75 5.01
N SER A 893 66.28 -20.77 4.91
CA SER A 893 65.62 -21.36 6.08
C SER A 893 66.64 -22.02 7.01
N GLU A 894 67.65 -22.70 6.47
CA GLU A 894 68.72 -23.28 7.28
C GLU A 894 69.55 -22.21 8.01
N LEU A 895 69.99 -21.15 7.32
CA LEU A 895 70.76 -20.08 7.94
C LEU A 895 69.95 -19.31 8.99
N SER A 896 68.69 -19.02 8.71
CA SER A 896 67.80 -18.38 9.70
C SER A 896 67.56 -19.28 10.92
N SER A 897 67.44 -20.59 10.72
CA SER A 897 67.36 -21.55 11.83
C SER A 897 68.61 -21.51 12.71
N ILE A 898 69.81 -21.36 12.14
CA ILE A 898 71.08 -21.30 12.89
C ILE A 898 71.14 -20.04 13.77
N VAL A 899 70.68 -18.90 13.24
CA VAL A 899 70.57 -17.63 13.98
C VAL A 899 69.63 -17.77 15.18
N ARG A 900 68.46 -18.40 14.99
CA ARG A 900 67.44 -18.59 16.02
C ARG A 900 67.80 -19.70 17.04
N ARG A 901 68.62 -20.68 16.64
CA ARG A 901 68.94 -21.85 17.47
C ARG A 901 69.78 -21.47 18.69
N LYS A 902 69.33 -21.86 19.89
CA LYS A 902 70.03 -21.57 21.15
C LYS A 902 71.40 -22.26 21.27
N SER A 903 71.56 -23.45 20.70
CA SER A 903 72.79 -24.26 20.77
C SER A 903 73.91 -23.81 19.82
N SER A 904 73.65 -22.88 18.90
CA SER A 904 74.67 -22.36 17.96
C SER A 904 75.60 -21.36 18.66
N SER A 905 76.91 -21.44 18.39
CA SER A 905 77.89 -20.48 18.96
C SER A 905 77.68 -19.06 18.43
N TYR A 906 78.11 -18.05 19.20
CA TYR A 906 77.98 -16.63 18.81
C TYR A 906 78.61 -16.34 17.43
N ASN A 907 79.82 -16.87 17.17
CA ASN A 907 80.50 -16.70 15.89
C ASN A 907 79.72 -17.33 14.73
N GLN A 908 79.09 -18.50 14.93
CA GLN A 908 78.24 -19.13 13.91
C GLN A 908 76.98 -18.31 13.62
N LYS A 909 76.38 -17.72 14.66
CA LYS A 909 75.20 -16.85 14.51
C LYS A 909 75.53 -15.56 13.76
N LEU A 910 76.64 -14.92 14.11
CA LEU A 910 77.11 -13.70 13.45
C LEU A 910 77.42 -13.94 11.96
N GLN A 911 78.11 -15.05 11.66
CA GLN A 911 78.42 -15.44 10.29
C GLN A 911 77.17 -15.78 9.48
N ALA A 912 76.22 -16.52 10.06
CA ALA A 912 74.94 -16.85 9.42
C ALA A 912 74.11 -15.59 9.13
N ALA A 913 74.06 -14.62 10.06
CA ALA A 913 73.38 -13.34 9.85
C ALA A 913 74.04 -12.49 8.74
N SER A 914 75.38 -12.46 8.68
CA SER A 914 76.10 -11.80 7.59
C SER A 914 75.79 -12.42 6.23
N ASN A 915 75.74 -13.75 6.16
CA ASN A 915 75.40 -14.48 4.94
C ASN A 915 73.94 -14.26 4.51
N LEU A 916 72.99 -14.25 5.47
CA LEU A 916 71.58 -13.90 5.22
C LEU A 916 71.43 -12.48 4.65
N LYS A 917 72.18 -11.51 5.19
CA LYS A 917 72.14 -10.13 4.70
C LYS A 917 72.66 -10.01 3.26
N GLY A 918 73.71 -10.75 2.92
CA GLY A 918 74.23 -10.83 1.55
C GLY A 918 73.23 -11.48 0.58
N LEU A 919 72.57 -12.56 1.00
CA LEU A 919 71.52 -13.21 0.20
C LEU A 919 70.29 -12.33 0.02
N LYS A 920 69.88 -11.58 1.06
CA LYS A 920 68.79 -10.59 0.99
C LYS A 920 69.04 -9.57 -0.12
N GLN A 921 70.23 -8.97 -0.13
CA GLN A 921 70.62 -8.01 -1.17
C GLN A 921 70.64 -8.64 -2.56
N ALA A 922 71.05 -9.90 -2.69
CA ALA A 922 71.00 -10.61 -3.98
C ALA A 922 69.56 -10.90 -4.45
N LEU A 923 68.64 -11.15 -3.51
CA LEU A 923 67.22 -11.41 -3.78
C LEU A 923 66.46 -10.13 -4.18
N GLU A 924 66.77 -9.01 -3.51
CA GLU A 924 66.21 -7.68 -3.81
C GLU A 924 66.69 -7.13 -5.17
N ASN A 925 67.92 -7.48 -5.59
CA ASN A 925 68.51 -7.00 -6.85
C ASN A 925 68.25 -7.92 -8.06
N ALA A 926 67.51 -9.02 -7.91
CA ALA A 926 67.24 -9.96 -9.01
C ALA A 926 66.13 -9.44 -9.95
N PRO A 927 66.30 -9.46 -11.30
CA PRO A 927 65.32 -8.96 -12.25
C PRO A 927 64.00 -9.76 -12.19
N ALA A 928 62.87 -9.08 -12.40
CA ALA A 928 61.50 -9.60 -12.20
C ALA A 928 61.03 -10.68 -13.20
N GLN A 929 61.94 -11.31 -13.95
CA GLN A 929 61.59 -12.32 -14.96
C GLN A 929 61.51 -13.76 -14.42
N THR A 930 61.65 -13.97 -13.11
CA THR A 930 61.38 -15.26 -12.47
C THR A 930 59.94 -15.25 -11.96
N GLY A 931 59.12 -16.25 -12.33
CA GLY A 931 57.69 -16.39 -12.03
C GLY A 931 57.33 -16.58 -10.55
N VAL A 932 57.87 -15.74 -9.68
CA VAL A 932 57.61 -15.66 -8.24
C VAL A 932 56.68 -14.48 -8.02
N SER A 933 55.57 -14.66 -7.32
CA SER A 933 54.70 -13.55 -6.97
C SER A 933 55.42 -12.56 -6.05
N ASP A 934 55.20 -11.26 -6.24
CA ASP A 934 55.80 -10.21 -5.39
C ASP A 934 55.48 -10.42 -3.90
N GLN A 935 54.34 -11.04 -3.59
CA GLN A 935 53.94 -11.42 -2.24
C GLN A 935 54.84 -12.48 -1.61
N GLN A 936 55.21 -13.53 -2.35
CA GLN A 936 56.14 -14.55 -1.83
C GLN A 936 57.53 -13.97 -1.60
N ARG A 937 57.97 -13.04 -2.46
CA ARG A 937 59.24 -12.32 -2.30
C ARG A 937 59.23 -11.44 -1.05
N GLN A 938 58.14 -10.72 -0.78
CA GLN A 938 57.98 -9.89 0.41
C GLN A 938 57.97 -10.71 1.71
N GLN A 939 57.21 -11.81 1.75
CA GLN A 939 57.18 -12.71 2.92
C GLN A 939 58.58 -13.26 3.26
N GLN A 940 59.42 -13.50 2.25
CA GLN A 940 60.77 -14.04 2.45
C GLN A 940 61.76 -12.99 2.95
N VAL A 941 61.64 -11.74 2.46
CA VAL A 941 62.38 -10.59 2.99
C VAL A 941 62.06 -10.38 4.48
N GLU A 942 60.80 -10.54 4.84
CA GLU A 942 60.31 -10.39 6.22
C GLU A 942 60.85 -11.46 7.17
N VAL A 943 60.92 -12.73 6.74
CA VAL A 943 61.54 -13.82 7.53
C VAL A 943 63.03 -13.58 7.78
N ILE A 944 63.75 -13.01 6.79
CA ILE A 944 65.17 -12.66 6.93
C ILE A 944 65.32 -11.49 7.91
N ASP A 945 64.49 -10.46 7.80
CA ASP A 945 64.52 -9.29 8.70
C ASP A 945 64.24 -9.70 10.13
N GLU A 946 63.24 -10.55 10.36
CA GLU A 946 62.92 -11.06 11.69
C GLU A 946 64.08 -11.89 12.29
N ALA A 947 64.75 -12.71 11.46
CA ALA A 947 65.90 -13.47 11.90
C ALA A 947 67.11 -12.57 12.25
N VAL A 948 67.42 -11.56 11.43
CA VAL A 948 68.50 -10.61 11.69
C VAL A 948 68.19 -9.75 12.93
N ASP A 949 66.94 -9.31 13.10
CA ASP A 949 66.50 -8.55 14.28
C ASP A 949 66.55 -9.36 15.57
N SER A 950 66.39 -10.67 15.50
CA SER A 950 66.57 -11.55 16.67
C SER A 950 68.02 -11.56 17.16
N LEU A 951 69.00 -11.35 16.27
CA LEU A 951 70.42 -11.26 16.59
C LEU A 951 70.79 -9.88 17.15
N ASN A 952 70.23 -8.80 16.59
CA ASN A 952 70.38 -7.44 17.12
C ASN A 952 69.81 -7.31 18.54
N ARG A 953 68.70 -8.03 18.83
CA ARG A 953 68.13 -8.12 20.18
C ARG A 953 69.02 -8.88 21.17
N LEU A 954 69.84 -9.82 20.70
CA LEU A 954 70.84 -10.52 21.53
C LEU A 954 72.06 -9.63 21.84
N GLU A 955 72.47 -8.75 20.92
CA GLU A 955 73.57 -7.78 21.14
C GLU A 955 73.18 -6.64 22.10
N GLY A 956 71.89 -6.31 22.20
CA GLY A 956 71.36 -5.29 23.12
C GLY A 956 71.18 -5.72 24.58
N SER A 957 71.52 -6.97 24.93
CA SER A 957 71.34 -7.50 26.29
C SER A 957 72.65 -7.47 27.10
N PRO A 958 72.70 -6.87 28.30
CA PRO A 958 73.92 -6.72 29.10
C PRO A 958 74.47 -8.03 29.71
N ALA A 959 73.95 -9.20 29.31
CA ALA A 959 74.29 -10.50 29.89
C ALA A 959 75.43 -11.27 29.18
N LEU A 960 76.13 -10.68 28.20
CA LEU A 960 77.19 -11.34 27.41
C LEU A 960 78.60 -10.81 27.69
N LYS A 961 78.90 -10.44 28.95
CA LYS A 961 80.27 -10.09 29.38
C LYS A 961 80.93 -11.10 30.31
N ASN A 962 80.41 -12.33 30.40
CA ASN A 962 81.05 -13.45 31.08
C ASN A 962 81.17 -14.66 30.16
#